data_AF-G0WDJ7-F1
#
_entry.id   AF-G0WDJ7-F1
#
_cell.length_a   1.000
_cell.length_b   1.000
_cell.length_c   1.000
_cell.angle_alpha   90.00
_cell.angle_beta   90.00
_cell.angle_gamma   90.00
#
_symmetry.space_group_name_H-M   'P 1'
#
loop_
_entity.id
_entity.type
_entity.pdbx_description
1 polymer ?
#
loop_
_entity_poly.entity_id
_entity_poly.type
_entity_poly.pdbx_seq_one_letter_code
_entity_poly.pdbx_strand_id
1 'polypeptide(L)'
;MITYLKYLTIISVLLFATLYGLDEGPYEVNCPDYPLIREANVCLINETFCVNKSNILTHKYFMTSLKNELCPEEELYLKNRKRLLQNNIRQYLTGLDRINFTPEMYDLIAKHPPRLGVAISGGGYRSMLTGSGFLKGLDEFKLIDCLSYISGLSGGSWILMDLIIHGFDIDKLLKNWDLKDGLLEGIPEFDISQKDIVSGMGKNRALMEKRLEKRMYHFKNLETNGKQFDEFYDFFENIWTPLDEEGSKIFNGTLVKRGDHPLERLKLLIFGNSTSQNSSVIYSFKKFRQVLDFYTDLHLEVRKKKIQGFYVSFTDYWGKALIKRLKHNDNNTSIIGTTNSLTKLIQNNDKFQKFEAPIPIFIANCRNGHLRNKIFEFTPFEFGSWDDMLRLFVKLPYLGSKIIKGVPEICYNDFDDIGFITATSSSIFNNVILYIWQLISESSHEVMKAIETVMGLFGISSKQLEQLDEMNSMIQPETDYAVYHYNPFYQYPGNDNDFTRDSHLYLVDGGEDGENIPLRPLLIPERDMDVIFVIDSSSDKNNFANGTKLLYIFKELEKQGIHYKVPKELKKFGKSQNHPLIIGCHAKSNNGVPLPIIIYYPNAEYSFPSNTSTFKVMYDDNETSSMLQNGKDIFTDDNNPFYKNCLGCIISKRSIDKHGDGINYSKFCNKCFKKYCAS
;
A
#
# COMPACT_ATOMS: atom_id res chain seq x y z
N MET A 1 -46.35 20.57 40.82
CA MET A 1 -46.18 19.14 41.19
C MET A 1 -45.74 18.25 40.03
N ILE A 2 -46.17 18.43 38.78
CA ILE A 2 -45.60 17.67 37.64
C ILE A 2 -44.19 18.17 37.25
N THR A 3 -43.86 19.40 37.62
CA THR A 3 -42.49 19.95 37.61
C THR A 3 -41.53 19.20 38.55
N TYR A 4 -42.03 18.37 39.49
CA TYR A 4 -41.22 17.49 40.35
C TYR A 4 -41.14 16.06 39.81
N LEU A 5 -42.11 15.62 39.00
CA LEU A 5 -42.09 14.32 38.28
C LEU A 5 -41.26 14.36 36.98
N LYS A 6 -41.06 15.55 36.39
CA LYS A 6 -40.14 15.74 35.25
C LYS A 6 -38.65 15.74 35.63
N TYR A 7 -38.33 15.96 36.91
CA TYR A 7 -36.96 15.80 37.41
C TYR A 7 -36.64 14.35 37.78
N LEU A 8 -37.63 13.54 38.18
CA LEU A 8 -37.42 12.12 38.55
C LEU A 8 -37.27 11.16 37.34
N THR A 9 -37.73 11.52 36.14
CA THR A 9 -37.53 10.72 34.91
C THR A 9 -36.22 11.06 34.17
N ILE A 10 -35.66 12.25 34.40
CA ILE A 10 -34.32 12.63 33.92
C ILE A 10 -33.26 12.12 34.90
N ILE A 11 -33.57 12.10 36.20
CA ILE A 11 -32.72 11.49 37.23
C ILE A 11 -32.71 9.95 37.12
N SER A 12 -33.77 9.27 36.64
CA SER A 12 -33.74 7.81 36.44
C SER A 12 -32.99 7.33 35.20
N VAL A 13 -32.87 8.17 34.15
CA VAL A 13 -32.05 7.87 32.96
C VAL A 13 -30.57 8.23 33.19
N LEU A 14 -30.29 9.21 34.06
CA LEU A 14 -28.93 9.50 34.53
C LEU A 14 -28.47 8.55 35.66
N LEU A 15 -29.39 7.92 36.43
CA LEU A 15 -29.06 6.88 37.40
C LEU A 15 -28.85 5.48 36.79
N PHE A 16 -29.28 5.23 35.55
CA PHE A 16 -29.00 3.96 34.87
C PHE A 16 -27.66 3.96 34.11
N ALA A 17 -27.10 5.15 33.80
CA ALA A 17 -25.74 5.31 33.28
C ALA A 17 -24.69 5.52 34.41
N THR A 18 -25.12 5.66 35.66
CA THR A 18 -24.25 5.75 36.85
C THR A 18 -24.33 4.53 37.78
N LEU A 19 -25.09 3.50 37.41
CA LEU A 19 -25.14 2.19 38.11
C LEU A 19 -24.39 1.05 37.37
N TYR A 20 -23.69 1.36 36.28
CA TYR A 20 -22.54 0.56 35.83
C TYR A 20 -21.33 1.49 35.72
N GLY A 21 -20.55 1.50 36.79
CA GLY A 21 -19.28 2.19 36.85
C GLY A 21 -18.32 1.63 35.81
N LEU A 22 -17.66 2.53 35.09
CA LEU A 22 -16.26 2.36 34.78
C LEU A 22 -15.55 3.43 35.59
N ASP A 23 -15.10 3.01 36.77
CA ASP A 23 -14.07 3.69 37.53
C ASP A 23 -12.93 4.05 36.58
N GLU A 24 -12.49 5.30 36.63
CA GLU A 24 -11.08 5.63 36.41
C GLU A 24 -10.28 5.02 37.58
N GLY A 25 -10.06 3.70 37.49
CA GLY A 25 -8.93 3.06 38.14
C GLY A 25 -7.73 3.13 37.18
N PRO A 26 -6.49 3.10 37.69
CA PRO A 26 -5.36 2.80 36.81
C PRO A 26 -5.67 1.44 36.17
N TYR A 27 -5.65 1.36 34.85
CA TYR A 27 -5.60 0.06 34.20
C TYR A 27 -4.29 -0.61 34.62
N GLU A 28 -4.34 -1.42 35.68
CA GLU A 28 -3.51 -2.61 35.74
C GLU A 28 -3.91 -3.46 34.55
N VAL A 29 -3.08 -3.40 33.51
CA VAL A 29 -3.09 -4.34 32.40
C VAL A 29 -2.77 -5.70 33.00
N ASN A 30 -3.80 -6.47 33.33
CA ASN A 30 -3.61 -7.90 33.56
C ASN A 30 -3.18 -8.50 32.23
N CYS A 31 -1.94 -8.97 32.22
CA CYS A 31 -1.33 -9.69 31.12
C CYS A 31 -2.26 -10.85 30.71
N PRO A 32 -2.57 -11.03 29.42
CA PRO A 32 -2.94 -12.36 28.98
C PRO A 32 -1.71 -13.24 29.20
N ASP A 33 -1.85 -14.27 30.03
CA ASP A 33 -0.84 -15.32 30.23
C ASP A 33 -0.53 -15.94 28.85
N TYR A 34 0.53 -15.45 28.19
CA TYR A 34 0.94 -15.94 26.88
C TYR A 34 2.24 -16.77 26.96
N PRO A 35 2.22 -18.02 26.49
CA PRO A 35 3.40 -18.91 26.45
C PRO A 35 4.44 -18.56 25.38
N LEU A 36 4.14 -17.67 24.41
CA LEU A 36 5.01 -17.42 23.24
C LEU A 36 6.12 -16.37 23.47
N ILE A 37 6.22 -15.79 24.67
CA ILE A 37 7.23 -14.79 25.05
C ILE A 37 8.10 -15.28 26.22
N ARG A 38 7.96 -16.55 26.66
CA ARG A 38 8.79 -17.11 27.75
C ARG A 38 10.10 -17.76 27.31
N GLU A 39 10.24 -18.15 26.05
CA GLU A 39 11.45 -18.88 25.60
C GLU A 39 12.54 -18.00 24.97
N ALA A 40 12.22 -16.75 24.62
CA ALA A 40 13.21 -15.69 24.49
C ALA A 40 13.16 -14.91 25.80
N ASN A 41 14.28 -14.73 26.52
CA ASN A 41 14.36 -13.87 27.71
C ASN A 41 14.13 -12.38 27.35
N VAL A 42 12.96 -12.08 26.79
CA VAL A 42 12.46 -10.78 26.41
C VAL A 42 11.14 -10.64 27.16
N CYS A 43 11.24 -10.50 28.48
CA CYS A 43 10.14 -9.89 29.23
C CYS A 43 9.96 -8.50 28.64
N LEU A 44 8.87 -8.30 27.90
CA LEU A 44 8.25 -7.00 27.72
C LEU A 44 7.88 -6.51 29.11
N ILE A 45 8.78 -5.75 29.72
CA ILE A 45 8.51 -4.96 30.91
C ILE A 45 7.48 -3.91 30.46
N ASN A 46 6.31 -3.93 31.12
CA ASN A 46 5.34 -2.86 31.15
C ASN A 46 6.03 -1.49 31.26
N GLU A 47 6.16 -0.73 30.17
CA GLU A 47 6.48 0.70 30.24
C GLU A 47 5.91 1.45 29.03
N THR A 48 4.71 2.02 29.22
CA THR A 48 4.37 3.35 28.68
C THR A 48 5.41 4.35 29.18
N PHE A 49 6.59 4.39 28.59
CA PHE A 49 7.55 5.48 28.83
C PHE A 49 8.21 5.92 27.53
N CYS A 50 7.52 6.82 26.84
CA CYS A 50 8.21 7.83 26.07
C CYS A 50 8.69 8.88 27.06
N VAL A 51 9.93 8.65 27.51
CA VAL A 51 10.71 9.40 28.50
C VAL A 51 10.25 9.23 29.95
N ASN A 52 10.95 8.39 30.72
CA ASN A 52 11.19 8.69 32.13
C ASN A 52 12.66 9.09 32.33
N LYS A 53 12.86 10.24 33.00
CA LYS A 53 14.17 10.75 33.43
C LYS A 53 14.79 9.79 34.44
N SER A 54 15.44 8.72 33.98
CA SER A 54 16.57 8.06 34.68
C SER A 54 17.04 6.76 34.04
N ASN A 55 16.70 6.41 32.79
CA ASN A 55 17.35 5.28 32.12
C ASN A 55 17.53 5.56 30.62
N ILE A 56 18.80 5.54 30.19
CA ILE A 56 19.21 5.62 28.79
C ILE A 56 18.76 4.30 28.12
N LEU A 57 17.53 4.26 27.61
CA LEU A 57 17.14 3.24 26.64
C LEU A 57 17.80 3.60 25.31
N THR A 58 18.88 2.88 25.03
CA THR A 58 19.75 3.02 23.88
C THR A 58 19.00 2.89 22.55
N HIS A 59 19.51 3.54 21.48
CA HIS A 59 19.05 3.48 20.07
C HIS A 59 18.53 2.11 19.58
N LYS A 60 19.00 1.01 20.19
CA LYS A 60 18.74 -0.39 19.85
C LYS A 60 17.25 -0.82 19.91
N TYR A 61 16.39 -0.10 20.63
CA TYR A 61 14.97 -0.50 20.79
C TYR A 61 14.02 0.08 19.74
N PHE A 62 14.33 1.23 19.15
CA PHE A 62 13.44 1.91 18.21
C PHE A 62 13.88 1.78 16.76
N MET A 63 15.18 1.62 16.54
CA MET A 63 15.77 1.51 15.21
C MET A 63 16.83 0.43 15.13
N THR A 64 16.97 -0.15 13.95
CA THR A 64 18.10 -1.00 13.59
C THR A 64 19.10 -0.17 12.79
N SER A 65 20.31 -0.05 13.33
CA SER A 65 21.38 0.78 12.77
C SER A 65 22.24 -0.01 11.77
N LEU A 66 22.50 0.54 10.58
CA LEU A 66 23.45 0.01 9.59
C LEU A 66 23.27 -1.50 9.36
N LYS A 67 22.04 -1.85 8.98
CA LYS A 67 21.49 -3.21 8.96
C LYS A 67 22.28 -4.13 8.01
N ASN A 68 22.94 -5.15 8.55
CA ASN A 68 23.61 -6.25 7.82
C ASN A 68 22.96 -7.62 8.10
N GLU A 69 21.83 -7.62 8.79
CA GLU A 69 21.09 -8.80 9.24
C GLU A 69 19.60 -8.47 9.26
N LEU A 70 18.73 -9.48 9.25
CA LEU A 70 17.29 -9.25 9.43
C LEU A 70 17.02 -8.74 10.86
N CYS A 71 15.89 -8.06 11.08
CA CYS A 71 15.51 -7.75 12.46
C CYS A 71 15.17 -9.05 13.23
N PRO A 72 15.36 -9.07 14.56
CA PRO A 72 15.13 -10.27 15.37
C PRO A 72 13.72 -10.87 15.22
N GLU A 73 12.71 -10.04 15.02
CA GLU A 73 11.31 -10.44 14.84
C GLU A 73 11.10 -11.17 13.51
N GLU A 74 11.67 -10.65 12.42
CA GLU A 74 11.64 -11.31 11.11
C GLU A 74 12.39 -12.64 11.15
N GLU A 75 13.58 -12.69 11.78
CA GLU A 75 14.36 -13.92 11.94
C GLU A 75 13.60 -14.98 12.76
N LEU A 76 13.00 -14.59 13.88
CA LEU A 76 12.19 -15.47 14.73
C LEU A 76 10.97 -16.00 13.98
N TYR A 77 10.27 -15.13 13.24
CA TYR A 77 9.11 -15.50 12.43
C TYR A 77 9.49 -16.57 11.40
N LEU A 78 10.56 -16.33 10.62
CA LEU A 78 11.06 -17.28 9.63
C LEU A 78 11.50 -18.61 10.26
N LYS A 79 12.14 -18.57 11.43
CA LYS A 79 12.57 -19.78 12.16
C LYS A 79 11.37 -20.64 12.56
N ASN A 80 10.30 -20.05 13.08
CA ASN A 80 9.08 -20.78 13.44
C ASN A 80 8.32 -21.27 12.21
N ARG A 81 8.14 -20.39 11.20
CA ARG A 81 7.52 -20.74 9.93
C ARG A 81 8.22 -21.92 9.24
N LYS A 82 9.55 -21.98 9.28
CA LYS A 82 10.34 -23.09 8.72
C LYS A 82 9.86 -24.46 9.21
N ARG A 83 9.37 -24.58 10.45
CA ARG A 83 8.84 -25.84 10.99
C ARG A 83 7.53 -26.26 10.30
N LEU A 84 6.66 -25.30 10.03
CA LEU A 84 5.40 -25.54 9.30
C LEU A 84 5.68 -25.91 7.84
N LEU A 85 6.64 -25.23 7.22
CA LEU A 85 7.03 -25.46 5.83
C LEU A 85 7.49 -26.89 5.55
N GLN A 86 8.06 -27.59 6.54
CA GLN A 86 8.50 -28.99 6.37
C GLN A 86 7.35 -29.92 5.98
N ASN A 87 6.19 -29.73 6.61
CA ASN A 87 4.99 -30.52 6.33
C ASN A 87 4.28 -30.02 5.07
N ASN A 88 4.14 -28.69 4.92
CA ASN A 88 3.44 -28.09 3.79
C ASN A 88 4.11 -28.46 2.46
N ILE A 89 5.44 -28.36 2.39
CA ILE A 89 6.18 -28.71 1.17
C ILE A 89 6.08 -30.20 0.86
N ARG A 90 6.12 -31.06 1.89
CA ARG A 90 5.95 -32.51 1.72
C ARG A 90 4.58 -32.81 1.15
N GLN A 91 3.52 -32.24 1.73
CA GLN A 91 2.15 -32.41 1.25
C GLN A 91 2.02 -32.00 -0.22
N TYR A 92 2.53 -30.81 -0.57
CA TYR A 92 2.54 -30.34 -1.96
C TYR A 92 3.23 -31.35 -2.90
N LEU A 93 4.46 -31.76 -2.58
CA LEU A 93 5.24 -32.63 -3.46
C LEU A 93 4.65 -34.03 -3.58
N THR A 94 4.09 -34.58 -2.51
CA THR A 94 3.42 -35.89 -2.54
C THR A 94 2.13 -35.90 -3.38
N GLY A 95 1.53 -34.73 -3.62
CA GLY A 95 0.39 -34.57 -4.51
C GLY A 95 0.74 -34.51 -6.01
N LEU A 96 2.01 -34.73 -6.37
CA LEU A 96 2.49 -34.67 -7.75
C LEU A 96 2.81 -36.07 -8.31
N ASP A 97 2.16 -36.46 -9.40
CA ASP A 97 2.22 -37.84 -9.91
C ASP A 97 3.50 -38.19 -10.70
N ARG A 98 4.24 -37.19 -11.21
CA ARG A 98 5.29 -37.41 -12.23
C ARG A 98 6.71 -37.04 -11.81
N ILE A 99 6.89 -36.46 -10.61
CA ILE A 99 8.22 -36.00 -10.17
C ILE A 99 9.18 -37.16 -9.85
N ASN A 100 8.64 -38.31 -9.40
CA ASN A 100 9.38 -39.52 -9.03
C ASN A 100 10.60 -39.24 -8.13
N PHE A 101 10.40 -38.48 -7.05
CA PHE A 101 11.42 -38.28 -6.02
C PHE A 101 11.64 -39.55 -5.19
N THR A 102 12.88 -39.80 -4.79
CA THR A 102 13.19 -40.88 -3.85
C THR A 102 12.80 -40.47 -2.42
N PRO A 103 12.60 -41.41 -1.50
CA PRO A 103 12.35 -41.09 -0.09
C PRO A 103 13.41 -40.12 0.49
N GLU A 104 14.67 -40.31 0.13
CA GLU A 104 15.77 -39.45 0.58
C GLU A 104 15.61 -38.00 0.09
N MET A 105 15.11 -37.81 -1.13
CA MET A 105 14.82 -36.46 -1.65
C MET A 105 13.68 -35.79 -0.87
N TYR A 106 12.59 -36.52 -0.58
CA TYR A 106 11.49 -35.98 0.22
C TYR A 106 11.91 -35.62 1.64
N ASP A 107 12.76 -36.45 2.26
CA ASP A 107 13.30 -36.19 3.60
C ASP A 107 14.26 -35.00 3.61
N LEU A 108 15.14 -34.90 2.60
CA LEU A 108 16.04 -33.76 2.45
C LEU A 108 15.27 -32.44 2.30
N ILE A 109 14.29 -32.41 1.39
CA ILE A 109 13.50 -31.20 1.12
C ILE A 109 12.66 -30.84 2.34
N ALA A 110 12.07 -31.82 3.03
CA ALA A 110 11.33 -31.54 4.26
C ALA A 110 12.23 -31.00 5.37
N LYS A 111 13.47 -31.50 5.50
CA LYS A 111 14.46 -31.00 6.47
C LYS A 111 14.97 -29.59 6.13
N HIS A 112 15.08 -29.30 4.84
CA HIS A 112 15.55 -28.03 4.29
C HIS A 112 14.52 -27.45 3.31
N PRO A 113 13.33 -27.02 3.78
CA PRO A 113 12.27 -26.57 2.90
C PRO A 113 12.72 -25.30 2.15
N PRO A 114 12.49 -25.22 0.83
CA PRO A 114 12.89 -24.05 0.05
C PRO A 114 12.09 -22.82 0.49
N ARG A 115 12.76 -21.68 0.59
CA ARG A 115 12.13 -20.41 0.94
C ARG A 115 11.51 -19.77 -0.31
N LEU A 116 10.19 -19.74 -0.35
CA LEU A 116 9.41 -19.26 -1.49
C LEU A 116 8.91 -17.83 -1.27
N GLY A 117 8.87 -17.01 -2.33
CA GLY A 117 8.32 -15.67 -2.28
C GLY A 117 7.50 -15.33 -3.51
N VAL A 118 6.59 -14.37 -3.38
CA VAL A 118 5.81 -13.82 -4.50
C VAL A 118 6.08 -12.32 -4.60
N ALA A 119 6.34 -11.82 -5.80
CA ALA A 119 6.41 -10.39 -6.10
C ALA A 119 5.29 -10.01 -7.07
N ILE A 120 4.42 -9.10 -6.65
CA ILE A 120 3.26 -8.65 -7.43
C ILE A 120 3.48 -7.22 -7.89
N SER A 121 3.51 -7.02 -9.21
CA SER A 121 3.78 -5.72 -9.82
C SER A 121 2.68 -4.68 -9.58
N GLY A 122 2.97 -3.44 -9.94
CA GLY A 122 1.95 -2.41 -10.06
C GLY A 122 1.05 -2.57 -11.29
N GLY A 123 -0.02 -1.78 -11.37
CA GLY A 123 -0.97 -1.83 -12.48
C GLY A 123 -2.44 -1.64 -12.10
N GLY A 124 -2.74 -0.95 -11.00
CA GLY A 124 -4.12 -0.70 -10.55
C GLY A 124 -4.95 -1.98 -10.40
N TYR A 125 -6.24 -1.90 -10.73
CA TYR A 125 -7.14 -3.04 -10.66
C TYR A 125 -6.76 -4.19 -11.60
N ARG A 126 -6.13 -3.92 -12.76
CA ARG A 126 -5.60 -4.99 -13.62
C ARG A 126 -4.65 -5.89 -12.84
N SER A 127 -3.67 -5.31 -12.14
CA SER A 127 -2.72 -6.07 -11.32
C SER A 127 -3.44 -6.76 -10.15
N MET A 128 -4.32 -6.03 -9.46
CA MET A 128 -5.07 -6.57 -8.32
C MET A 128 -5.90 -7.80 -8.69
N LEU A 129 -6.65 -7.75 -9.79
CA LEU A 129 -7.56 -8.83 -10.23
C LEU A 129 -6.77 -10.03 -10.76
N THR A 130 -5.81 -9.81 -11.66
CA THR A 130 -5.00 -10.91 -12.23
C THR A 130 -4.10 -11.55 -11.16
N GLY A 131 -3.49 -10.75 -10.29
CA GLY A 131 -2.70 -11.24 -9.16
C GLY A 131 -3.54 -12.01 -8.14
N SER A 132 -4.76 -11.55 -7.84
CA SER A 132 -5.68 -12.28 -6.95
C SER A 132 -6.06 -13.64 -7.53
N GLY A 133 -6.35 -13.71 -8.83
CA GLY A 133 -6.61 -14.96 -9.54
C GLY A 133 -5.43 -15.93 -9.49
N PHE A 134 -4.22 -15.39 -9.66
CA PHE A 134 -2.97 -16.15 -9.54
C PHE A 134 -2.79 -16.73 -8.13
N LEU A 135 -3.04 -15.96 -7.07
CA LEU A 135 -2.96 -16.44 -5.68
C LEU A 135 -3.99 -17.54 -5.39
N LYS A 136 -5.20 -17.45 -5.97
CA LYS A 136 -6.19 -18.55 -5.90
C LYS A 136 -5.68 -19.82 -6.58
N GLY A 137 -5.01 -19.70 -7.72
CA GLY A 137 -4.33 -20.83 -8.36
C GLY A 137 -3.23 -21.44 -7.49
N LEU A 138 -2.41 -20.61 -6.84
CA LEU A 138 -1.38 -21.07 -5.89
C LEU A 138 -2.00 -21.83 -4.71
N ASP A 139 -3.13 -21.37 -4.16
CA ASP A 139 -3.84 -22.03 -3.07
C ASP A 139 -4.43 -23.38 -3.49
N GLU A 140 -4.98 -23.49 -4.71
CA GLU A 140 -5.43 -24.77 -5.26
C GLU A 140 -4.29 -25.79 -5.39
N PHE A 141 -3.07 -25.31 -5.62
CA PHE A 141 -1.86 -26.13 -5.63
C PHE A 141 -1.26 -26.34 -4.23
N LYS A 142 -1.86 -25.80 -3.16
CA LYS A 142 -1.34 -25.84 -1.78
C LYS A 142 0.04 -25.20 -1.62
N LEU A 143 0.37 -24.26 -2.51
CA LEU A 143 1.63 -23.52 -2.49
C LEU A 143 1.55 -22.23 -1.69
N ILE A 144 0.35 -21.67 -1.45
CA ILE A 144 0.21 -20.45 -0.65
C ILE A 144 0.76 -20.65 0.77
N ASP A 145 0.50 -21.82 1.37
CA ASP A 145 0.99 -22.20 2.71
C ASP A 145 2.50 -22.47 2.74
N CYS A 146 3.15 -22.50 1.56
CA CYS A 146 4.60 -22.66 1.43
C CYS A 146 5.34 -21.31 1.29
N LEU A 147 4.64 -20.18 1.10
CA LEU A 147 5.26 -18.88 0.86
C LEU A 147 5.86 -18.29 2.14
N SER A 148 7.12 -17.88 2.15
CA SER A 148 7.71 -17.13 3.27
C SER A 148 7.44 -15.63 3.18
N TYR A 149 7.40 -15.09 1.95
CA TYR A 149 7.22 -13.66 1.70
C TYR A 149 6.24 -13.40 0.57
N ILE A 150 5.59 -12.24 0.64
CA ILE A 150 4.81 -11.68 -0.46
C ILE A 150 5.06 -10.17 -0.53
N SER A 151 5.63 -9.70 -1.64
CA SER A 151 5.88 -8.28 -1.87
C SER A 151 4.92 -7.72 -2.91
N GLY A 152 4.50 -6.47 -2.72
CA GLY A 152 3.52 -5.81 -3.57
C GLY A 152 3.80 -4.31 -3.66
N LEU A 153 3.64 -3.76 -4.86
CA LEU A 153 3.67 -2.32 -5.10
C LEU A 153 2.45 -1.89 -5.90
N SER A 154 1.99 -0.66 -5.74
CA SER A 154 0.83 -0.10 -6.43
C SER A 154 -0.38 -1.04 -6.39
N GLY A 155 -0.98 -1.43 -7.51
CA GLY A 155 -2.07 -2.42 -7.55
C GLY A 155 -1.79 -3.77 -6.85
N GLY A 156 -0.52 -4.22 -6.81
CA GLY A 156 -0.12 -5.40 -6.05
C GLY A 156 -0.18 -5.18 -4.53
N SER A 157 -0.01 -3.94 -4.06
CA SER A 157 -0.17 -3.60 -2.65
C SER A 157 -1.64 -3.58 -2.19
N TRP A 158 -2.59 -3.40 -3.11
CA TRP A 158 -4.02 -3.51 -2.81
C TRP A 158 -4.40 -4.94 -2.43
N ILE A 159 -3.77 -5.94 -3.07
CA ILE A 159 -3.90 -7.35 -2.70
C ILE A 159 -3.34 -7.60 -1.30
N LEU A 160 -2.19 -7.02 -0.95
CA LEU A 160 -1.61 -7.17 0.39
C LEU A 160 -2.54 -6.61 1.47
N MET A 161 -3.09 -5.41 1.24
CA MET A 161 -4.07 -4.79 2.11
C MET A 161 -5.28 -5.71 2.30
N ASP A 162 -5.83 -6.23 1.20
CA ASP A 162 -7.00 -7.12 1.22
C ASP A 162 -6.73 -8.43 1.95
N LEU A 163 -5.56 -9.05 1.74
CA LEU A 163 -5.13 -10.24 2.47
C LEU A 163 -5.06 -9.99 3.97
N ILE A 164 -4.44 -8.88 4.40
CA ILE A 164 -4.24 -8.58 5.82
C ILE A 164 -5.59 -8.35 6.50
N ILE A 165 -6.46 -7.55 5.87
CA ILE A 165 -7.81 -7.25 6.36
C ILE A 165 -8.66 -8.51 6.50
N HIS A 166 -8.52 -9.46 5.57
CA HIS A 166 -9.28 -10.70 5.58
C HIS A 166 -8.57 -11.87 6.28
N GLY A 167 -7.54 -11.62 7.09
CA GLY A 167 -6.95 -12.68 7.89
C GLY A 167 -6.06 -13.66 7.11
N PHE A 168 -5.51 -13.23 5.96
CA PHE A 168 -4.85 -14.08 4.95
C PHE A 168 -5.75 -15.25 4.48
N ASP A 169 -7.05 -15.02 4.38
CA ASP A 169 -8.01 -15.96 3.83
C ASP A 169 -8.19 -15.76 2.32
N ILE A 170 -7.63 -16.68 1.52
CA ILE A 170 -7.63 -16.60 0.05
C ILE A 170 -9.06 -16.68 -0.52
N ASP A 171 -9.98 -17.36 0.15
CA ASP A 171 -11.37 -17.48 -0.30
C ASP A 171 -12.13 -16.16 -0.18
N LYS A 172 -11.70 -15.28 0.74
CA LYS A 172 -12.29 -13.94 0.95
C LYS A 172 -11.67 -12.86 0.08
N LEU A 173 -10.58 -13.16 -0.63
CA LEU A 173 -9.90 -12.21 -1.49
C LEU A 173 -10.88 -11.60 -2.51
N LEU A 174 -10.95 -10.27 -2.51
CA LEU A 174 -11.84 -9.40 -3.29
C LEU A 174 -13.33 -9.47 -2.99
N LYS A 175 -13.78 -10.30 -2.05
CA LYS A 175 -15.22 -10.51 -1.79
C LYS A 175 -15.94 -9.23 -1.36
N ASN A 176 -15.24 -8.34 -0.66
CA ASN A 176 -15.79 -7.10 -0.11
C ASN A 176 -15.47 -5.87 -0.94
N TRP A 177 -14.81 -5.99 -2.09
CA TRP A 177 -14.49 -4.82 -2.90
C TRP A 177 -15.70 -4.31 -3.69
N ASP A 178 -15.94 -3.00 -3.65
CA ASP A 178 -16.81 -2.34 -4.61
C ASP A 178 -16.03 -1.97 -5.86
N LEU A 179 -16.14 -2.81 -6.89
CA LEU A 179 -15.48 -2.57 -8.17
C LEU A 179 -16.41 -1.91 -9.19
N LYS A 180 -17.70 -1.77 -8.89
CA LYS A 180 -18.67 -1.22 -9.85
C LYS A 180 -18.66 0.30 -9.90
N ASP A 181 -18.20 0.93 -8.84
CA ASP A 181 -18.05 2.37 -8.72
C ASP A 181 -16.57 2.77 -8.80
N GLY A 182 -16.29 3.94 -9.37
CA GLY A 182 -14.92 4.43 -9.53
C GLY A 182 -14.24 4.67 -8.17
N LEU A 183 -12.92 4.56 -8.09
CA LEU A 183 -12.18 4.65 -6.82
C LEU A 183 -12.47 5.93 -6.02
N LEU A 184 -12.64 7.06 -6.70
CA LEU A 184 -13.08 8.34 -6.14
C LEU A 184 -14.45 8.71 -6.70
N GLU A 185 -15.41 9.02 -5.81
CA GLU A 185 -16.78 9.32 -6.23
C GLU A 185 -16.83 10.52 -7.20
N GLY A 186 -17.58 10.36 -8.28
CA GLY A 186 -17.77 11.39 -9.31
C GLY A 186 -16.59 11.59 -10.28
N ILE A 187 -15.46 10.88 -10.11
CA ILE A 187 -14.33 10.94 -11.05
C ILE A 187 -14.52 9.87 -12.14
N PRO A 188 -14.64 10.23 -13.43
CA PRO A 188 -14.81 9.26 -14.50
C PRO A 188 -13.53 8.46 -14.77
N GLU A 189 -13.68 7.30 -15.43
CA GLU A 189 -12.54 6.57 -15.98
C GLU A 189 -11.85 7.40 -17.07
N PHE A 190 -10.53 7.33 -17.13
CA PHE A 190 -9.73 7.97 -18.17
C PHE A 190 -8.58 7.05 -18.59
N ASP A 191 -8.13 7.14 -19.84
CA ASP A 191 -7.00 6.35 -20.34
C ASP A 191 -5.78 7.25 -20.54
N ILE A 192 -4.81 7.17 -19.63
CA ILE A 192 -3.51 7.84 -19.78
C ILE A 192 -2.46 6.78 -20.10
N SER A 193 -1.69 6.99 -21.17
CA SER A 193 -0.60 6.08 -21.49
C SER A 193 0.50 6.18 -20.42
N GLN A 194 0.94 5.04 -19.84
CA GLN A 194 1.96 5.03 -18.78
C GLN A 194 3.31 5.66 -19.23
N LYS A 195 3.59 5.73 -20.53
CA LYS A 195 4.77 6.42 -21.06
C LYS A 195 4.73 7.92 -20.79
N ASP A 196 3.54 8.52 -20.81
CA ASP A 196 3.36 9.95 -20.52
C ASP A 196 3.56 10.27 -19.04
N ILE A 197 3.32 9.30 -18.15
CA ILE A 197 3.43 9.44 -16.70
C ILE A 197 4.85 9.15 -16.20
N VAL A 198 5.44 8.00 -16.58
CA VAL A 198 6.72 7.53 -16.02
C VAL A 198 7.94 8.19 -16.67
N SER A 199 7.82 8.72 -17.91
CA SER A 199 8.96 9.31 -18.64
C SER A 199 8.83 10.81 -18.97
N GLY A 200 7.68 11.44 -18.67
CA GLY A 200 7.35 12.78 -19.17
C GLY A 200 7.39 13.94 -18.15
N MET A 201 7.30 13.67 -16.85
CA MET A 201 6.98 14.73 -15.88
C MET A 201 8.09 15.73 -15.57
N GLY A 202 9.35 15.47 -15.89
CA GLY A 202 10.39 16.49 -15.72
C GLY A 202 10.32 17.63 -16.74
N LYS A 203 9.91 17.34 -17.98
CA LYS A 203 9.97 18.30 -19.11
C LYS A 203 8.60 18.82 -19.55
N ASN A 204 7.56 17.98 -19.48
CA ASN A 204 6.21 18.39 -19.88
C ASN A 204 5.45 19.11 -18.74
N ARG A 205 5.79 18.85 -17.47
CA ARG A 205 5.21 19.56 -16.31
C ARG A 205 5.50 21.05 -16.37
N ALA A 206 6.76 21.46 -16.54
CA ALA A 206 7.13 22.87 -16.69
C ALA A 206 6.50 23.55 -17.92
N LEU A 207 6.29 22.82 -19.01
CA LEU A 207 5.62 23.34 -20.22
C LEU A 207 4.10 23.48 -20.00
N MET A 208 3.50 22.56 -19.26
CA MET A 208 2.08 22.54 -18.91
C MET A 208 1.76 23.57 -17.83
N GLU A 209 2.60 23.70 -16.80
CA GLU A 209 2.59 24.78 -15.80
C GLU A 209 2.74 26.14 -16.46
N LYS A 210 3.69 26.33 -17.40
CA LYS A 210 3.78 27.57 -18.19
C LYS A 210 2.55 27.87 -19.06
N ARG A 211 1.85 26.84 -19.53
CA ARG A 211 0.58 27.01 -20.29
C ARG A 211 -0.58 27.37 -19.35
N LEU A 212 -0.61 26.76 -18.17
CA LEU A 212 -1.58 27.05 -17.10
C LEU A 212 -1.38 28.48 -16.57
N GLU A 213 -0.16 28.87 -16.21
CA GLU A 213 0.20 30.24 -15.80
C GLU A 213 -0.22 31.30 -16.84
N LYS A 214 0.07 31.05 -18.13
CA LYS A 214 -0.32 31.97 -19.21
C LYS A 214 -1.84 32.11 -19.35
N ARG A 215 -2.60 31.04 -19.15
CA ARG A 215 -4.06 31.10 -19.17
C ARG A 215 -4.59 31.78 -17.91
N MET A 216 -4.11 31.42 -16.73
CA MET A 216 -4.49 32.02 -15.44
C MET A 216 -4.23 33.54 -15.43
N TYR A 217 -3.08 33.99 -15.97
CA TYR A 217 -2.77 35.41 -16.15
C TYR A 217 -3.76 36.12 -17.08
N HIS A 218 -4.18 35.47 -18.17
CA HIS A 218 -5.15 36.03 -19.10
C HIS A 218 -6.57 36.14 -18.50
N PHE A 219 -6.92 35.25 -17.57
CA PHE A 219 -8.21 35.23 -16.87
C PHE A 219 -8.28 36.18 -15.68
N LYS A 220 -7.17 36.41 -14.95
CA LYS A 220 -7.09 37.40 -13.85
C LYS A 220 -7.41 38.83 -14.34
N ASN A 221 -7.15 39.12 -15.62
CA ASN A 221 -7.46 40.39 -16.26
C ASN A 221 -8.92 40.52 -16.78
N LEU A 222 -9.76 39.49 -16.62
CA LEU A 222 -11.19 39.50 -16.99
C LEU A 222 -12.12 39.77 -15.78
N GLU A 223 -11.57 40.11 -14.60
CA GLU A 223 -12.30 40.42 -13.35
C GLU A 223 -13.05 41.76 -13.36
N THR A 224 -13.86 42.01 -14.38
CA THR A 224 -14.90 43.05 -14.32
C THR A 224 -16.17 42.52 -14.96
N ASN A 225 -16.95 41.76 -14.18
CA ASN A 225 -18.42 41.77 -14.11
C ASN A 225 -18.97 40.42 -13.64
N GLY A 226 -19.56 40.38 -12.44
CA GLY A 226 -20.29 39.20 -12.00
C GLY A 226 -20.99 39.35 -10.65
N LYS A 227 -22.09 40.11 -10.61
CA LYS A 227 -23.01 40.22 -9.44
C LYS A 227 -23.74 38.92 -9.06
N GLN A 228 -23.45 37.81 -9.72
CA GLN A 228 -23.95 36.47 -9.40
C GLN A 228 -22.98 35.65 -8.54
N PHE A 229 -21.79 36.21 -8.26
CA PHE A 229 -20.67 35.52 -7.62
C PHE A 229 -20.61 35.74 -6.10
N ASP A 230 -21.17 36.83 -5.59
CA ASP A 230 -21.22 37.09 -4.15
C ASP A 230 -22.05 36.02 -3.41
N GLU A 231 -23.13 35.52 -4.02
CA GLU A 231 -24.01 34.51 -3.40
C GLU A 231 -23.38 33.10 -3.30
N PHE A 232 -22.53 32.70 -4.25
CA PHE A 232 -21.86 31.38 -4.22
C PHE A 232 -20.62 31.38 -3.32
N TYR A 233 -19.90 32.50 -3.27
CA TYR A 233 -18.77 32.69 -2.36
C TYR A 233 -19.26 32.85 -0.90
N ASP A 234 -20.33 33.64 -0.68
CA ASP A 234 -21.00 33.71 0.62
C ASP A 234 -21.60 32.35 1.03
N PHE A 235 -22.09 31.54 0.10
CA PHE A 235 -22.57 30.18 0.36
C PHE A 235 -21.45 29.26 0.91
N PHE A 236 -20.24 29.29 0.34
CA PHE A 236 -19.10 28.50 0.82
C PHE A 236 -18.44 29.08 2.08
N GLU A 237 -18.28 30.40 2.17
CA GLU A 237 -17.77 31.09 3.38
C GLU A 237 -18.67 30.82 4.60
N ASN A 238 -20.00 30.81 4.44
CA ASN A 238 -20.94 30.48 5.53
C ASN A 238 -20.98 28.98 5.90
N ILE A 239 -20.53 28.08 5.01
CA ILE A 239 -20.37 26.65 5.29
C ILE A 239 -19.05 26.39 6.02
N TRP A 240 -18.00 27.14 5.70
CA TRP A 240 -16.64 26.84 6.13
C TRP A 240 -16.14 27.65 7.31
N THR A 241 -16.54 28.92 7.49
CA THR A 241 -16.16 29.71 8.68
C THR A 241 -16.46 29.01 10.02
N PRO A 242 -17.54 28.22 10.18
CA PRO A 242 -17.77 27.43 11.39
C PRO A 242 -16.93 26.13 11.48
N LEU A 243 -16.42 25.61 10.36
CA LEU A 243 -15.61 24.38 10.31
C LEU A 243 -14.13 24.66 10.55
N ASP A 244 -13.61 25.84 10.17
CA ASP A 244 -12.20 26.23 10.37
C ASP A 244 -11.94 26.97 11.70
N GLU A 245 -12.95 27.56 12.34
CA GLU A 245 -12.79 28.33 13.59
C GLU A 245 -12.85 27.51 14.90
N GLU A 246 -12.81 26.17 14.86
CA GLU A 246 -12.56 25.34 16.06
C GLU A 246 -11.05 25.15 16.35
N GLY A 247 -10.29 26.23 16.18
CA GLY A 247 -8.99 26.43 16.81
C GLY A 247 -9.16 27.42 17.97
N SER A 248 -9.08 26.93 19.20
CA SER A 248 -9.29 27.67 20.45
C SER A 248 -8.74 29.11 20.46
N LYS A 249 -9.62 30.11 20.64
CA LYS A 249 -9.25 31.45 21.12
C LYS A 249 -9.67 31.62 22.59
N ILE A 250 -8.70 31.86 23.46
CA ILE A 250 -8.94 32.35 24.82
C ILE A 250 -9.28 33.84 24.71
N PHE A 251 -10.51 34.21 25.07
CA PHE A 251 -10.87 35.60 25.36
C PHE A 251 -11.45 35.66 26.78
N ASN A 252 -10.77 36.35 27.68
CA ASN A 252 -11.22 36.66 29.05
C ASN A 252 -11.72 35.47 29.90
N GLY A 253 -11.04 34.33 29.88
CA GLY A 253 -11.12 33.33 30.96
C GLY A 253 -12.44 32.58 31.15
N THR A 254 -13.37 32.60 30.20
CA THR A 254 -14.61 31.79 30.25
C THR A 254 -14.79 30.90 29.03
N LEU A 255 -14.92 29.60 29.28
CA LEU A 255 -15.30 28.57 28.30
C LEU A 255 -16.78 28.70 27.96
N VAL A 256 -17.10 28.97 26.70
CA VAL A 256 -18.48 28.94 26.18
C VAL A 256 -18.62 27.75 25.24
N LYS A 257 -19.46 26.77 25.59
CA LYS A 257 -19.96 25.75 24.65
C LYS A 257 -21.10 26.35 23.83
N ARG A 258 -21.07 26.23 22.50
CA ARG A 258 -22.25 26.52 21.65
C ARG A 258 -22.41 25.53 20.49
N GLY A 259 -23.51 24.77 20.56
CA GLY A 259 -24.54 24.65 19.50
C GLY A 259 -24.29 23.66 18.37
N ASP A 260 -24.92 22.48 18.49
CA ASP A 260 -24.98 21.43 17.46
C ASP A 260 -25.66 21.85 16.13
N HIS A 261 -25.19 21.22 15.06
CA HIS A 261 -25.76 21.04 13.71
C HIS A 261 -25.68 22.18 12.66
N PRO A 262 -24.49 22.42 12.08
CA PRO A 262 -24.30 23.18 10.82
C PRO A 262 -24.97 22.53 9.60
N LEU A 263 -25.06 21.19 9.56
CA LEU A 263 -25.59 20.40 8.43
C LEU A 263 -27.13 20.47 8.29
N GLU A 264 -27.88 20.74 9.37
CA GLU A 264 -29.34 20.96 9.26
C GLU A 264 -29.68 22.30 8.59
N ARG A 265 -28.79 23.30 8.70
CA ARG A 265 -28.94 24.59 8.00
C ARG A 265 -28.65 24.47 6.51
N LEU A 266 -27.69 23.63 6.12
CA LEU A 266 -27.41 23.24 4.73
C LEU A 266 -28.65 22.65 4.05
N LYS A 267 -29.42 21.84 4.80
CA LYS A 267 -30.69 21.27 4.35
C LYS A 267 -31.71 22.37 4.03
N LEU A 268 -31.94 23.31 4.94
CA LEU A 268 -32.96 24.36 4.74
C LEU A 268 -32.67 25.33 3.59
N LEU A 269 -31.40 25.62 3.30
CA LEU A 269 -30.97 26.56 2.24
C LEU A 269 -31.02 25.95 0.83
N ILE A 270 -30.68 24.67 0.67
CA ILE A 270 -30.78 23.96 -0.62
C ILE A 270 -32.26 23.76 -1.04
N PHE A 271 -33.18 23.73 -0.09
CA PHE A 271 -34.62 23.48 -0.33
C PHE A 271 -35.49 24.75 -0.30
N GLY A 272 -34.90 25.94 -0.43
CA GLY A 272 -35.63 27.21 -0.59
C GLY A 272 -36.32 27.32 -1.95
N ASN A 273 -37.55 26.81 -2.05
CA ASN A 273 -38.54 27.01 -3.11
C ASN A 273 -38.03 27.06 -4.57
N SER A 274 -37.78 25.88 -5.15
CA SER A 274 -37.95 25.70 -6.59
C SER A 274 -38.81 24.47 -6.86
N THR A 275 -40.09 24.71 -7.16
CA THR A 275 -41.00 23.72 -7.72
C THR A 275 -40.58 23.42 -9.16
N SER A 276 -39.80 22.35 -9.38
CA SER A 276 -39.66 21.75 -10.70
C SER A 276 -39.65 20.23 -10.60
N GLN A 277 -40.71 19.61 -11.11
CA GLN A 277 -40.94 18.17 -11.15
C GLN A 277 -40.20 17.55 -12.35
N ASN A 278 -38.87 17.41 -12.27
CA ASN A 278 -38.11 16.61 -13.25
C ASN A 278 -37.28 15.52 -12.56
N SER A 279 -37.52 14.26 -12.94
CA SER A 279 -36.87 13.06 -12.37
C SER A 279 -35.35 13.01 -12.61
N SER A 280 -34.85 13.62 -13.68
CA SER A 280 -33.43 13.75 -13.98
C SER A 280 -32.70 14.69 -13.01
N VAL A 281 -33.34 15.78 -12.60
CA VAL A 281 -32.78 16.74 -11.62
C VAL A 281 -32.68 16.09 -10.24
N ILE A 282 -33.69 15.31 -9.84
CA ILE A 282 -33.67 14.54 -8.58
C ILE A 282 -32.57 13.48 -8.57
N TYR A 283 -32.35 12.79 -9.70
CA TYR A 283 -31.25 11.82 -9.84
C TYR A 283 -29.88 12.48 -9.76
N SER A 284 -29.69 13.59 -10.49
CA SER A 284 -28.46 14.40 -10.42
C SER A 284 -28.22 14.97 -9.01
N PHE A 285 -29.28 15.36 -8.31
CA PHE A 285 -29.21 15.84 -6.92
C PHE A 285 -28.80 14.72 -5.95
N LYS A 286 -29.36 13.52 -6.11
CA LYS A 286 -28.97 12.36 -5.29
C LYS A 286 -27.51 11.99 -5.51
N LYS A 287 -27.04 11.98 -6.77
CA LYS A 287 -25.63 11.74 -7.10
C LYS A 287 -24.71 12.81 -6.53
N PHE A 288 -25.06 14.08 -6.69
CA PHE A 288 -24.28 15.18 -6.15
C PHE A 288 -24.14 15.09 -4.62
N ARG A 289 -25.24 14.76 -3.92
CA ARG A 289 -25.21 14.54 -2.48
C ARG A 289 -24.31 13.37 -2.08
N GLN A 290 -24.38 12.24 -2.80
CA GLN A 290 -23.50 11.09 -2.55
C GLN A 290 -22.03 11.44 -2.70
N VAL A 291 -21.68 12.19 -3.74
CA VAL A 291 -20.31 12.68 -3.97
C VAL A 291 -19.87 13.62 -2.83
N LEU A 292 -20.73 14.57 -2.44
CA LEU A 292 -20.43 15.51 -1.35
C LEU A 292 -20.25 14.79 -0.01
N ASP A 293 -21.14 13.84 0.32
CA ASP A 293 -21.07 13.04 1.54
C ASP A 293 -19.74 12.24 1.57
N PHE A 294 -19.37 11.61 0.45
CA PHE A 294 -18.10 10.86 0.33
C PHE A 294 -16.87 11.73 0.63
N TYR A 295 -16.75 12.89 -0.02
CA TYR A 295 -15.59 13.76 0.20
C TYR A 295 -15.60 14.45 1.56
N THR A 296 -16.79 14.74 2.12
CA THR A 296 -16.93 15.25 3.49
C THR A 296 -16.42 14.22 4.48
N ASP A 297 -16.82 12.96 4.35
CA ASP A 297 -16.36 11.87 5.22
C ASP A 297 -14.84 11.68 5.13
N LEU A 298 -14.28 11.67 3.91
CA LEU A 298 -12.82 11.59 3.71
C LEU A 298 -12.11 12.75 4.43
N HIS A 299 -12.63 13.97 4.29
CA HIS A 299 -12.04 15.13 4.94
C HIS A 299 -12.10 15.03 6.46
N LEU A 300 -13.23 14.60 7.03
CA LEU A 300 -13.37 14.41 8.48
C LEU A 300 -12.40 13.34 9.02
N GLU A 301 -12.13 12.29 8.26
CA GLU A 301 -11.16 11.26 8.64
C GLU A 301 -9.71 11.76 8.58
N VAL A 302 -9.32 12.44 7.49
CA VAL A 302 -7.96 12.97 7.31
C VAL A 302 -7.67 14.14 8.25
N ARG A 303 -8.66 14.98 8.54
CA ARG A 303 -8.54 16.13 9.45
C ARG A 303 -8.04 15.73 10.84
N LYS A 304 -8.36 14.52 11.33
CA LYS A 304 -7.87 14.01 12.62
C LYS A 304 -6.34 13.99 12.68
N LYS A 305 -5.68 13.54 11.60
CA LYS A 305 -4.22 13.54 11.46
C LYS A 305 -3.65 14.97 11.44
N LYS A 306 -4.31 15.87 10.69
CA LYS A 306 -3.92 17.30 10.61
C LYS A 306 -3.99 18.03 11.96
N ILE A 307 -5.05 17.82 12.74
CA ILE A 307 -5.21 18.42 14.08
C ILE A 307 -4.14 17.95 15.06
N GLN A 308 -3.62 16.73 14.89
CA GLN A 308 -2.51 16.19 15.69
C GLN A 308 -1.14 16.79 15.32
N GLY A 309 -1.09 17.72 14.35
CA GLY A 309 0.13 18.40 13.92
C GLY A 309 0.90 17.69 12.81
N PHE A 310 0.33 16.63 12.23
CA PHE A 310 0.92 15.96 11.08
C PHE A 310 0.57 16.67 9.77
N TYR A 311 1.50 16.60 8.82
CA TYR A 311 1.24 17.01 7.45
C TYR A 311 0.32 15.99 6.78
N VAL A 312 -0.55 16.51 5.92
CA VAL A 312 -1.47 15.72 5.10
C VAL A 312 -1.26 16.08 3.65
N SER A 313 -1.38 15.08 2.77
CA SER A 313 -1.34 15.26 1.32
C SER A 313 -2.50 14.50 0.66
N PHE A 314 -2.61 14.58 -0.66
CA PHE A 314 -3.64 13.82 -1.37
C PHE A 314 -3.55 12.30 -1.11
N THR A 315 -2.34 11.79 -0.83
CA THR A 315 -2.14 10.39 -0.47
C THR A 315 -2.93 9.98 0.78
N ASP A 316 -3.14 10.88 1.75
CA ASP A 316 -3.98 10.60 2.93
C ASP A 316 -5.44 10.36 2.54
N TYR A 317 -5.99 11.23 1.69
CA TYR A 317 -7.34 11.09 1.16
C TYR A 317 -7.47 9.84 0.29
N TRP A 318 -6.46 9.57 -0.53
CA TRP A 318 -6.37 8.36 -1.35
C TRP A 318 -6.42 7.08 -0.50
N GLY A 319 -5.68 7.05 0.62
CA GLY A 319 -5.69 5.92 1.55
C GLY A 319 -7.06 5.67 2.17
N LYS A 320 -7.76 6.73 2.58
CA LYS A 320 -9.13 6.60 3.11
C LYS A 320 -10.13 6.19 2.03
N ALA A 321 -9.98 6.68 0.81
CA ALA A 321 -10.80 6.26 -0.32
C ALA A 321 -10.64 4.76 -0.62
N LEU A 322 -9.41 4.24 -0.61
CA LEU A 322 -9.13 2.81 -0.79
C LEU A 322 -9.83 1.95 0.27
N ILE A 323 -9.75 2.34 1.55
CA ILE A 323 -10.43 1.62 2.64
C ILE A 323 -11.95 1.65 2.47
N LYS A 324 -12.54 2.79 2.09
CA LYS A 324 -13.99 2.91 1.86
C LYS A 324 -14.52 2.03 0.72
N ARG A 325 -13.66 1.60 -0.22
CA ARG A 325 -14.05 0.67 -1.29
C ARG A 325 -14.22 -0.76 -0.80
N LEU A 326 -13.79 -1.07 0.43
CA LEU A 326 -14.12 -2.31 1.11
C LEU A 326 -15.52 -2.15 1.74
N LYS A 327 -16.54 -2.79 1.15
CA LYS A 327 -17.90 -2.82 1.69
C LYS A 327 -17.91 -3.43 3.09
N HIS A 328 -18.38 -2.67 4.07
CA HIS A 328 -18.70 -3.13 5.42
C HIS A 328 -20.01 -3.95 5.45
N ASN A 329 -20.14 -4.97 4.59
CA ASN A 329 -21.38 -5.73 4.47
C ASN A 329 -21.52 -6.86 5.50
N ASP A 330 -20.46 -7.17 6.26
CA ASP A 330 -20.53 -8.15 7.34
C ASP A 330 -20.42 -7.44 8.69
N ASN A 331 -21.49 -7.47 9.49
CA ASN A 331 -21.46 -7.10 10.91
C ASN A 331 -20.39 -7.89 11.72
N ASN A 332 -19.79 -8.92 11.12
CA ASN A 332 -18.73 -9.77 11.68
C ASN A 332 -17.30 -9.46 11.17
N THR A 333 -17.10 -8.56 10.20
CA THR A 333 -15.76 -8.05 9.85
C THR A 333 -15.47 -6.77 10.63
N SER A 334 -15.56 -6.88 11.95
CA SER A 334 -15.39 -5.80 12.94
C SER A 334 -13.95 -5.27 13.07
N ILE A 335 -12.99 -5.78 12.30
CA ILE A 335 -11.57 -5.44 12.47
C ILE A 335 -11.28 -4.01 11.96
N ILE A 336 -11.77 -3.62 10.77
CA ILE A 336 -11.61 -2.23 10.26
C ILE A 336 -12.41 -1.23 11.11
N GLY A 337 -13.48 -1.70 11.78
CA GLY A 337 -14.26 -0.86 12.71
C GLY A 337 -13.52 -0.52 14.02
N THR A 338 -12.42 -1.21 14.34
CA THR A 338 -11.66 -1.02 15.59
C THR A 338 -10.27 -0.41 15.39
N THR A 339 -9.59 -0.71 14.28
CA THR A 339 -8.29 -0.09 13.95
C THR A 339 -7.91 -0.27 12.48
N ASN A 340 -7.15 0.69 11.94
CA ASN A 340 -6.51 0.62 10.61
C ASN A 340 -4.98 0.50 10.70
N SER A 341 -4.39 0.40 11.89
CA SER A 341 -2.95 0.24 12.05
C SER A 341 -2.50 -1.12 11.52
N LEU A 342 -1.56 -1.14 10.58
CA LEU A 342 -0.99 -2.35 9.99
C LEU A 342 -0.41 -3.26 11.08
N THR A 343 0.31 -2.71 12.04
CA THR A 343 0.85 -3.46 13.17
C THR A 343 -0.27 -4.15 13.96
N LYS A 344 -1.32 -3.41 14.35
CA LYS A 344 -2.42 -3.98 15.15
C LYS A 344 -3.21 -5.02 14.37
N LEU A 345 -3.45 -4.79 13.08
CA LEU A 345 -4.11 -5.76 12.20
C LEU A 345 -3.33 -7.08 12.14
N ILE A 346 -2.00 -7.02 12.03
CA ILE A 346 -1.14 -8.21 12.03
C ILE A 346 -1.06 -8.86 13.42
N GLN A 347 -1.01 -8.08 14.49
CA GLN A 347 -1.01 -8.59 15.87
C GLN A 347 -2.29 -9.38 16.19
N ASN A 348 -3.43 -8.91 15.69
CA ASN A 348 -4.73 -9.56 15.89
C ASN A 348 -5.03 -10.67 14.87
N ASN A 349 -4.08 -10.99 13.98
CA ASN A 349 -4.27 -11.97 12.91
C ASN A 349 -3.84 -13.38 13.33
N ASP A 350 -4.80 -14.28 13.54
CA ASP A 350 -4.54 -15.65 13.99
C ASP A 350 -3.55 -16.42 13.11
N LYS A 351 -3.65 -16.33 11.77
CA LYS A 351 -2.73 -17.02 10.85
C LYS A 351 -1.31 -16.47 10.98
N PHE A 352 -1.16 -15.16 11.11
CA PHE A 352 0.16 -14.55 11.30
C PHE A 352 0.75 -14.92 12.67
N GLN A 353 -0.04 -14.87 13.75
CA GLN A 353 0.42 -15.29 15.09
C GLN A 353 0.84 -16.76 15.16
N LYS A 354 0.21 -17.62 14.35
CA LYS A 354 0.58 -19.04 14.19
C LYS A 354 1.71 -19.27 13.19
N PHE A 355 2.32 -18.21 12.65
CA PHE A 355 3.36 -18.28 11.62
C PHE A 355 2.91 -18.92 10.31
N GLU A 356 1.60 -19.00 10.02
CA GLU A 356 0.97 -19.63 8.86
C GLU A 356 0.86 -18.69 7.65
N ALA A 357 0.82 -17.38 7.87
CA ALA A 357 0.82 -16.38 6.81
C ALA A 357 2.25 -16.06 6.28
N PRO A 358 2.41 -15.72 4.98
CA PRO A 358 3.65 -15.12 4.49
C PRO A 358 3.84 -13.71 5.06
N ILE A 359 5.09 -13.24 5.16
CA ILE A 359 5.39 -11.86 5.56
C ILE A 359 5.05 -10.92 4.38
N PRO A 360 4.10 -9.97 4.54
CA PRO A 360 3.80 -8.98 3.52
C PRO A 360 4.87 -7.88 3.49
N ILE A 361 5.24 -7.41 2.30
CA ILE A 361 6.19 -6.31 2.11
C ILE A 361 5.57 -5.29 1.13
N PHE A 362 5.22 -4.11 1.64
CA PHE A 362 4.77 -2.99 0.83
C PHE A 362 5.97 -2.17 0.38
N ILE A 363 5.94 -1.69 -0.86
CA ILE A 363 7.08 -0.99 -1.47
C ILE A 363 6.69 0.43 -1.88
N ALA A 364 7.56 1.38 -1.56
CA ALA A 364 7.46 2.76 -2.02
C ALA A 364 8.84 3.27 -2.45
N ASN A 365 8.85 4.29 -3.30
CA ASN A 365 10.07 4.96 -3.74
C ASN A 365 10.25 6.31 -3.06
N CYS A 366 11.50 6.67 -2.78
CA CYS A 366 11.83 7.97 -2.23
C CYS A 366 11.98 9.04 -3.31
N ARG A 367 11.50 10.25 -3.00
CA ARG A 367 11.59 11.45 -3.85
C ARG A 367 12.32 12.62 -3.20
N ASN A 368 12.89 12.47 -2.00
CA ASN A 368 13.67 13.53 -1.36
C ASN A 368 14.83 13.99 -2.25
N GLY A 369 14.89 15.30 -2.51
CA GLY A 369 15.96 15.94 -3.27
C GLY A 369 16.22 15.26 -4.62
N HIS A 370 17.45 14.82 -4.83
CA HIS A 370 17.89 14.16 -6.07
C HIS A 370 17.82 12.63 -6.02
N LEU A 371 17.29 12.06 -4.93
CA LEU A 371 17.18 10.62 -4.81
C LEU A 371 16.19 10.08 -5.85
N ARG A 372 16.66 9.06 -6.57
CA ARG A 372 15.92 8.33 -7.61
C ARG A 372 16.23 6.85 -7.43
N ASN A 373 15.22 6.01 -7.67
CA ASN A 373 15.33 4.54 -7.61
C ASN A 373 15.77 4.03 -6.23
N LYS A 374 15.31 4.72 -5.17
CA LYS A 374 15.61 4.43 -3.77
C LYS A 374 14.37 3.84 -3.11
N ILE A 375 14.42 2.55 -2.86
CA ILE A 375 13.29 1.75 -2.39
C ILE A 375 13.20 1.80 -0.86
N PHE A 376 12.01 2.05 -0.35
CA PHE A 376 11.61 1.83 1.03
C PHE A 376 10.65 0.65 1.11
N GLU A 377 10.79 -0.14 2.17
CA GLU A 377 9.88 -1.24 2.46
C GLU A 377 9.17 -1.04 3.80
N PHE A 378 7.89 -1.44 3.82
CA PHE A 378 7.10 -1.59 5.03
C PHE A 378 6.88 -3.08 5.25
N THR A 379 7.39 -3.60 6.35
CA THR A 379 7.10 -4.94 6.86
C THR A 379 6.27 -4.81 8.13
N PRO A 380 5.59 -5.86 8.61
CA PRO A 380 4.90 -5.81 9.90
C PRO A 380 5.80 -5.47 11.11
N PHE A 381 7.12 -5.54 10.94
CA PHE A 381 8.09 -5.35 12.02
C PHE A 381 8.75 -3.97 11.97
N GLU A 382 9.13 -3.52 10.79
CA GLU A 382 9.91 -2.30 10.60
C GLU A 382 9.72 -1.66 9.22
N PHE A 383 10.03 -0.37 9.16
CA PHE A 383 10.02 0.49 7.99
C PHE A 383 11.41 1.05 7.75
N GLY A 384 11.89 1.03 6.50
CA GLY A 384 13.19 1.58 6.16
C GLY A 384 13.67 1.20 4.77
N SER A 385 14.98 1.34 4.53
CA SER A 385 15.59 1.05 3.23
C SER A 385 16.86 0.23 3.37
N TRP A 386 17.00 -0.76 2.49
CA TRP A 386 18.21 -1.54 2.30
C TRP A 386 19.25 -0.85 1.41
N ASP A 387 18.99 0.37 0.92
CA ASP A 387 19.97 1.11 0.12
C ASP A 387 21.25 1.37 0.91
N ASP A 388 22.40 1.17 0.27
CA ASP A 388 23.72 1.26 0.92
C ASP A 388 23.99 2.63 1.58
N MET A 389 23.36 3.70 1.08
CA MET A 389 23.47 5.02 1.70
C MET A 389 22.65 5.14 2.98
N LEU A 390 21.60 4.34 3.17
CA LEU A 390 20.74 4.42 4.34
C LEU A 390 20.97 3.24 5.30
N ARG A 391 20.58 2.01 4.91
CA ARG A 391 20.58 0.80 5.76
C ARG A 391 20.05 1.04 7.19
N LEU A 392 19.03 1.88 7.33
CA LEU A 392 18.38 2.19 8.61
C LEU A 392 16.90 1.81 8.53
N PHE A 393 16.39 1.29 9.65
CA PHE A 393 14.98 0.98 9.81
C PHE A 393 14.49 1.43 11.19
N VAL A 394 13.23 1.81 11.26
CA VAL A 394 12.47 2.09 12.49
C VAL A 394 11.42 1.01 12.68
N LYS A 395 11.14 0.61 13.92
CA LYS A 395 10.03 -0.31 14.19
C LYS A 395 8.71 0.31 13.71
N LEU A 396 7.92 -0.48 12.98
CA LEU A 396 6.70 0.00 12.32
C LEU A 396 5.70 0.69 13.28
N PRO A 397 5.48 0.22 14.53
CA PRO A 397 4.55 0.88 15.44
C PRO A 397 4.90 2.34 15.75
N TYR A 398 6.17 2.72 15.59
CA TYR A 398 6.69 4.06 15.85
C TYR A 398 6.91 4.89 14.58
N LEU A 399 6.52 4.37 13.41
CA LEU A 399 6.56 5.07 12.13
C LEU A 399 5.73 6.35 12.23
N GLY A 400 6.35 7.53 12.38
CA GLY A 400 5.68 8.82 12.61
C GLY A 400 6.12 9.54 13.89
N SER A 401 6.79 8.82 14.80
CA SER A 401 7.42 9.39 16.00
C SER A 401 8.47 10.44 15.66
N LYS A 402 8.59 11.48 16.50
CA LYS A 402 9.66 12.48 16.40
C LYS A 402 10.96 11.88 16.91
N ILE A 403 11.82 11.46 16.00
CA ILE A 403 13.13 10.89 16.28
C ILE A 403 14.19 11.82 15.70
N ILE A 404 15.09 12.32 16.54
CA ILE A 404 16.18 13.23 16.14
C ILE A 404 17.50 12.62 16.58
N LYS A 405 18.46 12.51 15.66
CA LYS A 405 19.76 11.87 15.93
C LYS A 405 19.61 10.46 16.51
N GLY A 406 18.56 9.77 16.06
CA GLY A 406 18.16 8.46 16.53
C GLY A 406 17.65 8.37 17.98
N VAL A 407 17.40 9.51 18.63
CA VAL A 407 16.78 9.57 19.95
C VAL A 407 15.31 9.96 19.78
N PRO A 408 14.35 9.19 20.32
CA PRO A 408 12.95 9.59 20.32
C PRO A 408 12.73 10.77 21.27
N GLU A 409 12.15 11.86 20.75
CA GLU A 409 11.70 13.01 21.55
C GLU A 409 10.21 12.91 21.88
N ILE A 410 9.39 12.48 20.91
CA ILE A 410 7.94 12.29 21.04
C ILE A 410 7.58 11.01 20.30
N CYS A 411 6.84 10.12 20.94
CA CYS A 411 6.35 8.92 20.29
C CYS A 411 4.91 9.06 19.86
N TYR A 412 4.63 8.60 18.65
CA TYR A 412 3.29 8.41 18.12
C TYR A 412 3.13 6.94 17.75
N ASN A 413 1.96 6.39 18.06
CA ASN A 413 1.53 5.07 17.60
C ASN A 413 0.44 5.24 16.56
N ASP A 414 0.12 4.17 15.83
CA ASP A 414 -1.00 4.07 14.88
C ASP A 414 -0.89 4.99 13.64
N PHE A 415 0.26 5.61 13.40
CA PHE A 415 0.51 6.33 12.14
C PHE A 415 0.73 5.35 10.96
N ASP A 416 1.03 4.09 11.25
CA ASP A 416 1.11 2.97 10.30
C ASP A 416 -0.26 2.52 9.76
N ASP A 417 -1.13 3.46 9.39
CA ASP A 417 -2.43 3.19 8.77
C ASP A 417 -2.25 2.43 7.45
N ILE A 418 -2.85 1.24 7.36
CA ILE A 418 -2.71 0.34 6.20
C ILE A 418 -3.22 0.98 4.91
N GLY A 419 -4.26 1.81 4.98
CA GLY A 419 -4.78 2.57 3.86
C GLY A 419 -3.76 3.59 3.37
N PHE A 420 -3.14 4.34 4.28
CA PHE A 420 -2.09 5.32 3.96
C PHE A 420 -0.81 4.67 3.41
N ILE A 421 -0.37 3.53 3.96
CA ILE A 421 0.78 2.76 3.44
C ILE A 421 0.48 2.25 2.03
N THR A 422 -0.71 1.68 1.82
CA THR A 422 -1.16 1.19 0.51
C THR A 422 -1.28 2.32 -0.50
N ALA A 423 -1.78 3.47 -0.09
CA ALA A 423 -1.86 4.69 -0.89
C ALA A 423 -0.48 5.24 -1.24
N THR A 424 0.47 5.23 -0.29
CA THR A 424 1.86 5.62 -0.54
C THR A 424 2.47 4.76 -1.65
N SER A 425 2.28 3.45 -1.57
CA SER A 425 2.72 2.47 -2.57
C SER A 425 2.00 2.62 -3.92
N SER A 426 0.86 3.33 -3.98
CA SER A 426 0.03 3.52 -5.18
C SER A 426 -0.25 4.99 -5.54
N SER A 427 0.61 5.91 -5.10
CA SER A 427 0.41 7.36 -5.28
C SER A 427 0.46 7.84 -6.74
N ILE A 428 0.67 6.95 -7.73
CA ILE A 428 0.59 7.29 -9.15
C ILE A 428 -0.82 7.78 -9.53
N PHE A 429 -1.85 7.41 -8.76
CA PHE A 429 -3.22 7.93 -8.89
C PHE A 429 -3.34 9.39 -8.43
N ASN A 430 -2.33 9.97 -7.79
CA ASN A 430 -2.29 11.41 -7.53
C ASN A 430 -2.22 12.20 -8.85
N ASN A 431 -1.82 11.58 -9.96
CA ASN A 431 -1.91 12.17 -11.29
C ASN A 431 -3.33 12.39 -11.80
N VAL A 432 -4.35 11.82 -11.14
CA VAL A 432 -5.75 12.24 -11.29
C VAL A 432 -5.87 13.75 -11.09
N ILE A 433 -5.10 14.34 -10.16
CA ILE A 433 -5.07 15.78 -9.91
C ILE A 433 -4.70 16.55 -11.18
N LEU A 434 -3.69 16.10 -11.93
CA LEU A 434 -3.27 16.74 -13.19
C LEU A 434 -4.35 16.66 -14.28
N TYR A 435 -5.08 15.53 -14.35
CA TYR A 435 -6.20 15.39 -15.27
C TYR A 435 -7.37 16.30 -14.87
N ILE A 436 -7.68 16.39 -13.58
CA ILE A 436 -8.67 17.34 -13.06
C ILE A 436 -8.22 18.76 -13.45
N TRP A 437 -6.94 19.14 -13.27
CA TRP A 437 -6.42 20.45 -13.71
C TRP A 437 -6.56 20.69 -15.22
N GLN A 438 -6.39 19.65 -16.05
CA GLN A 438 -6.60 19.76 -17.49
C GLN A 438 -8.08 20.01 -17.82
N LEU A 439 -9.00 19.25 -17.22
CA LEU A 439 -10.44 19.46 -17.37
C LEU A 439 -10.88 20.84 -16.88
N ILE A 440 -10.37 21.24 -15.70
CA ILE A 440 -10.50 22.58 -15.15
C ILE A 440 -10.10 23.61 -16.22
N SER A 441 -8.92 23.46 -16.84
CA SER A 441 -8.38 24.42 -17.81
C SER A 441 -9.20 24.58 -19.10
N GLU A 442 -10.15 23.67 -19.35
CA GLU A 442 -11.09 23.67 -20.47
C GLU A 442 -12.53 24.04 -20.03
N SER A 443 -12.76 24.22 -18.73
CA SER A 443 -14.06 24.48 -18.11
C SER A 443 -14.35 25.99 -17.95
N SER A 444 -15.61 26.33 -17.64
CA SER A 444 -16.00 27.72 -17.37
C SER A 444 -15.36 28.26 -16.08
N HIS A 445 -15.28 29.59 -15.96
CA HIS A 445 -14.67 30.27 -14.80
C HIS A 445 -15.31 29.87 -13.47
N GLU A 446 -16.62 29.61 -13.46
CA GLU A 446 -17.39 29.19 -12.28
C GLU A 446 -17.01 27.77 -11.84
N VAL A 447 -16.85 26.86 -12.81
CA VAL A 447 -16.42 25.47 -12.57
C VAL A 447 -14.96 25.44 -12.10
N MET A 448 -14.10 26.30 -12.65
CA MET A 448 -12.72 26.44 -12.23
C MET A 448 -12.58 26.88 -10.77
N LYS A 449 -13.24 27.97 -10.35
CA LYS A 449 -13.15 28.45 -8.96
C LYS A 449 -13.78 27.47 -7.96
N ALA A 450 -14.83 26.75 -8.34
CA ALA A 450 -15.44 25.70 -7.51
C ALA A 450 -14.49 24.51 -7.31
N ILE A 451 -13.84 24.04 -8.38
CA ILE A 451 -12.89 22.94 -8.27
C ILE A 451 -11.60 23.38 -7.56
N GLU A 452 -11.09 24.61 -7.77
CA GLU A 452 -9.97 25.16 -7.00
C GLU A 452 -10.26 25.23 -5.50
N THR A 453 -11.48 25.60 -5.13
CA THR A 453 -11.93 25.60 -3.73
C THR A 453 -11.95 24.18 -3.17
N VAL A 454 -12.52 23.22 -3.91
CA VAL A 454 -12.53 21.79 -3.54
C VAL A 454 -11.11 21.23 -3.43
N MET A 455 -10.20 21.58 -4.34
CA MET A 455 -8.79 21.20 -4.30
C MET A 455 -8.09 21.84 -3.09
N GLY A 456 -8.39 23.10 -2.78
CA GLY A 456 -7.95 23.77 -1.55
C GLY A 456 -8.37 23.02 -0.28
N LEU A 457 -9.56 22.41 -0.26
CA LEU A 457 -10.05 21.56 0.86
C LEU A 457 -9.22 20.27 1.05
N PHE A 458 -8.57 19.79 -0.02
CA PHE A 458 -7.63 18.66 0.01
C PHE A 458 -6.19 19.09 0.30
N GLY A 459 -5.95 20.38 0.57
CA GLY A 459 -4.59 20.93 0.71
C GLY A 459 -3.86 21.11 -0.62
N ILE A 460 -4.57 21.02 -1.75
CA ILE A 460 -4.08 21.18 -3.13
C ILE A 460 -4.49 22.57 -3.60
N SER A 461 -3.89 23.66 -3.11
CA SER A 461 -4.34 25.02 -3.47
C SER A 461 -3.44 25.65 -4.55
N SER A 462 -4.03 26.35 -5.52
CA SER A 462 -3.31 27.12 -6.55
C SER A 462 -2.46 28.26 -6.00
N LYS A 463 -2.67 28.70 -4.75
CA LYS A 463 -1.78 29.65 -4.05
C LYS A 463 -0.34 29.13 -3.86
N GLN A 464 -0.11 27.84 -4.06
CA GLN A 464 1.23 27.23 -4.05
C GLN A 464 2.06 27.55 -5.32
N LEU A 465 1.46 28.09 -6.38
CA LEU A 465 2.17 28.55 -7.59
C LEU A 465 2.55 30.04 -7.53
N GLU A 466 2.01 30.82 -6.60
CA GLU A 466 2.23 32.29 -6.53
C GLU A 466 3.44 32.71 -5.66
N GLN A 467 4.10 31.80 -4.92
CA GLN A 467 5.25 32.13 -4.06
C GLN A 467 6.60 31.65 -4.65
N LEU A 468 6.88 32.07 -5.87
CA LEU A 468 8.23 32.00 -6.48
C LEU A 468 8.95 33.36 -6.46
N ASP A 469 8.58 34.26 -5.56
CA ASP A 469 9.33 35.49 -5.29
C ASP A 469 10.10 35.36 -3.97
N GLU A 470 11.42 35.27 -4.15
CA GLU A 470 12.54 35.59 -3.27
C GLU A 470 12.31 35.65 -1.75
N MET A 471 13.06 34.78 -1.06
CA MET A 471 13.62 35.00 0.28
C MET A 471 12.72 34.68 1.48
N ASN A 472 12.28 33.42 1.61
CA ASN A 472 12.21 32.65 2.87
C ASN A 472 11.86 31.18 2.57
N SER A 473 12.85 30.29 2.58
CA SER A 473 12.69 28.87 2.29
C SER A 473 12.06 28.11 3.47
N MET A 474 10.74 28.22 3.65
CA MET A 474 9.96 27.12 4.21
C MET A 474 9.55 26.24 3.03
N ILE A 475 10.22 25.09 2.88
CA ILE A 475 9.88 24.07 1.89
C ILE A 475 8.44 23.64 2.18
N GLN A 476 7.49 24.13 1.39
CA GLN A 476 6.12 23.63 1.44
C GLN A 476 6.13 22.23 0.83
N PRO A 477 5.52 21.22 1.47
CA PRO A 477 5.52 19.86 0.96
C PRO A 477 4.80 19.80 -0.38
N GLU A 478 5.44 19.17 -1.37
CA GLU A 478 4.81 18.87 -2.65
C GLU A 478 3.55 18.03 -2.39
N THR A 479 2.38 18.57 -2.76
CA THR A 479 1.05 18.02 -2.42
C THR A 479 0.76 16.66 -3.03
N ASP A 480 1.60 16.25 -3.98
CA ASP A 480 1.46 15.04 -4.79
C ASP A 480 2.16 13.82 -4.14
N TYR A 481 2.94 14.01 -3.07
CA TYR A 481 3.72 12.95 -2.43
C TYR A 481 3.14 12.52 -1.09
N ALA A 482 3.38 11.26 -0.69
CA ALA A 482 3.13 10.84 0.68
C ALA A 482 4.16 11.51 1.60
N VAL A 483 3.67 12.25 2.60
CA VAL A 483 4.55 12.99 3.53
C VAL A 483 4.67 12.22 4.84
N TYR A 484 5.87 11.77 5.13
CA TYR A 484 6.25 11.14 6.40
C TYR A 484 7.03 12.18 7.22
N HIS A 485 6.30 12.84 8.11
CA HIS A 485 6.85 13.78 9.08
C HIS A 485 6.40 13.35 10.48
N TYR A 486 7.31 13.07 11.41
CA TYR A 486 8.77 13.25 11.28
C TYR A 486 9.44 12.11 10.50
N ASN A 487 10.46 12.46 9.70
CA ASN A 487 11.38 11.47 9.13
C ASN A 487 12.13 10.76 10.27
N PRO A 488 11.97 9.44 10.45
CA PRO A 488 12.58 8.73 11.58
C PRO A 488 14.12 8.69 11.50
N PHE A 489 14.70 8.97 10.34
CA PHE A 489 16.15 8.95 10.09
C PHE A 489 16.79 10.34 10.22
N TYR A 490 16.04 11.35 10.65
CA TYR A 490 16.50 12.73 10.68
C TYR A 490 17.73 12.91 11.58
N GLN A 491 18.78 13.50 10.99
CA GLN A 491 20.08 13.76 11.60
C GLN A 491 20.77 12.52 12.20
N TYR A 492 20.52 11.32 11.65
CA TYR A 492 21.10 10.10 12.21
C TYR A 492 22.64 10.18 12.32
N PRO A 493 23.24 9.92 13.51
CA PRO A 493 24.68 10.08 13.71
C PRO A 493 25.50 9.17 12.79
N GLY A 494 26.53 9.74 12.17
CA GLY A 494 27.45 8.98 11.30
C GLY A 494 26.88 8.64 9.93
N ASN A 495 25.68 9.10 9.57
CA ASN A 495 25.09 8.89 8.26
C ASN A 495 24.49 10.20 7.71
N ASP A 496 25.33 11.18 7.37
CA ASP A 496 24.91 12.46 6.78
C ASP A 496 24.74 12.35 5.26
N ASN A 497 23.50 12.27 4.79
CA ASN A 497 23.16 12.16 3.38
C ASN A 497 21.74 12.68 3.11
N ASP A 498 21.30 12.63 1.86
CA ASP A 498 20.00 13.18 1.44
C ASP A 498 18.78 12.49 2.09
N PHE A 499 18.92 11.28 2.67
CA PHE A 499 17.87 10.62 3.45
C PHE A 499 17.74 11.16 4.88
N THR A 500 18.81 11.71 5.46
CA THR A 500 18.89 12.06 6.88
C THR A 500 18.92 13.58 7.12
N ARG A 501 19.19 14.38 6.09
CA ARG A 501 19.26 15.85 6.19
C ARG A 501 17.90 16.55 6.27
N ASP A 502 16.85 15.94 5.75
CA ASP A 502 15.50 16.49 5.74
C ASP A 502 14.65 15.87 6.85
N SER A 503 13.90 16.70 7.58
CA SER A 503 12.96 16.25 8.61
C SER A 503 11.68 15.65 8.01
N HIS A 504 11.51 15.72 6.69
CA HIS A 504 10.43 15.11 5.92
C HIS A 504 10.99 13.99 5.06
N LEU A 505 10.22 12.91 4.94
CA LEU A 505 10.46 11.86 3.96
C LEU A 505 9.28 11.84 2.98
N TYR A 506 9.58 12.04 1.70
CA TYR A 506 8.62 12.06 0.60
C TYR A 506 8.68 10.73 -0.13
N LEU A 507 7.58 9.99 -0.07
CA LEU A 507 7.45 8.69 -0.71
C LEU A 507 6.38 8.72 -1.80
N VAL A 508 6.59 7.92 -2.83
CA VAL A 508 5.71 7.75 -3.97
C VAL A 508 5.56 6.28 -4.36
N ASP A 509 4.70 6.02 -5.33
CA ASP A 509 4.48 4.69 -5.91
C ASP A 509 5.80 4.02 -6.32
N GLY A 510 5.96 2.76 -5.88
CA GLY A 510 7.14 1.94 -6.13
C GLY A 510 7.44 1.69 -7.62
N GLY A 511 6.51 1.96 -8.53
CA GLY A 511 6.71 1.81 -9.98
C GLY A 511 7.21 3.08 -10.70
N GLU A 512 7.30 4.23 -10.03
CA GLU A 512 7.64 5.50 -10.71
C GLU A 512 9.11 5.65 -11.13
N ASP A 513 10.00 4.81 -10.62
CA ASP A 513 11.41 4.75 -11.03
C ASP A 513 11.62 3.84 -12.25
N GLY A 514 10.55 3.24 -12.75
CA GLY A 514 10.58 2.27 -13.84
C GLY A 514 10.72 0.82 -13.36
N GLU A 515 10.92 0.56 -12.08
CA GLU A 515 10.93 -0.77 -11.45
C GLU A 515 9.52 -1.16 -10.97
N ASN A 516 8.61 -1.47 -11.90
CA ASN A 516 7.22 -1.80 -11.55
C ASN A 516 7.04 -3.21 -10.91
N ILE A 517 8.11 -3.95 -10.62
CA ILE A 517 8.07 -5.28 -9.99
C ILE A 517 8.85 -5.22 -8.66
N PRO A 518 8.24 -5.57 -7.50
CA PRO A 518 8.87 -5.47 -6.17
C PRO A 518 9.84 -6.64 -5.90
N LEU A 519 10.80 -6.87 -6.79
CA LEU A 519 11.70 -8.02 -6.75
C LEU A 519 12.93 -7.81 -5.86
N ARG A 520 13.56 -6.62 -5.87
CA ARG A 520 14.78 -6.33 -5.09
C ARG A 520 14.64 -6.62 -3.58
N PRO A 521 13.53 -6.27 -2.90
CA PRO A 521 13.32 -6.64 -1.50
C PRO A 521 13.43 -8.15 -1.24
N LEU A 522 13.01 -8.99 -2.19
CA LEU A 522 13.11 -10.45 -2.04
C LEU A 522 14.49 -10.98 -2.40
N LEU A 523 15.37 -10.17 -3.01
CA LEU A 523 16.73 -10.55 -3.37
C LEU A 523 17.77 -10.11 -2.34
N ILE A 524 17.34 -9.56 -1.21
CA ILE A 524 18.21 -9.26 -0.07
C ILE A 524 18.84 -10.58 0.42
N PRO A 525 20.19 -10.71 0.40
CA PRO A 525 20.88 -11.97 0.73
C PRO A 525 20.49 -12.56 2.09
N GLU A 526 20.25 -11.70 3.08
CA GLU A 526 19.86 -12.04 4.44
C GLU A 526 18.48 -12.74 4.48
N ARG A 527 17.62 -12.53 3.48
CA ARG A 527 16.36 -13.25 3.31
C ARG A 527 16.52 -14.63 2.68
N ASP A 528 17.70 -15.05 2.24
CA ASP A 528 18.06 -16.39 1.70
C ASP A 528 16.93 -17.05 0.91
N MET A 529 16.43 -16.36 -0.11
CA MET A 529 15.34 -16.85 -0.95
C MET A 529 15.81 -17.97 -1.88
N ASP A 530 14.96 -18.97 -2.12
CA ASP A 530 15.25 -20.06 -3.05
C ASP A 530 14.52 -19.91 -4.37
N VAL A 531 13.24 -19.52 -4.30
CA VAL A 531 12.38 -19.35 -5.47
C VAL A 531 11.46 -18.14 -5.29
N ILE A 532 11.35 -17.33 -6.34
CA ILE A 532 10.48 -16.15 -6.37
C ILE A 532 9.54 -16.24 -7.58
N PHE A 533 8.25 -16.26 -7.31
CA PHE A 533 7.21 -16.10 -8.33
C PHE A 533 7.04 -14.60 -8.61
N VAL A 534 7.22 -14.20 -9.85
CA VAL A 534 7.06 -12.80 -10.28
C VAL A 534 5.82 -12.70 -11.14
N ILE A 535 4.83 -11.94 -10.66
CA ILE A 535 3.58 -11.65 -11.38
C ILE A 535 3.69 -10.24 -11.94
N ASP A 536 3.84 -10.13 -13.26
CA ASP A 536 4.05 -8.85 -13.95
C ASP A 536 2.83 -8.44 -14.77
N SER A 537 2.04 -7.53 -14.22
CA SER A 537 0.88 -6.89 -14.85
C SER A 537 1.17 -5.45 -15.30
N SER A 538 2.43 -5.14 -15.61
CA SER A 538 2.86 -3.85 -16.16
C SER A 538 2.18 -3.54 -17.50
N SER A 539 1.90 -2.25 -17.74
CA SER A 539 1.40 -1.77 -19.02
C SER A 539 2.58 -1.37 -19.92
N ASP A 540 3.20 -2.36 -20.59
CA ASP A 540 4.33 -2.11 -21.49
C ASP A 540 3.85 -1.90 -22.93
N LYS A 541 3.38 -2.97 -23.59
CA LYS A 541 2.94 -2.95 -24.99
C LYS A 541 1.49 -3.39 -25.07
N ASN A 542 0.62 -2.53 -25.58
CA ASN A 542 -0.83 -2.77 -25.64
C ASN A 542 -1.39 -3.18 -24.26
N ASN A 543 -0.89 -2.58 -23.17
CA ASN A 543 -1.20 -2.91 -21.78
C ASN A 543 -0.83 -4.34 -21.30
N PHE A 544 -0.08 -5.11 -22.09
CA PHE A 544 0.55 -6.36 -21.63
C PHE A 544 2.00 -6.13 -21.20
N ALA A 545 2.43 -6.88 -20.20
CA ALA A 545 3.81 -6.91 -19.75
C ALA A 545 4.69 -7.61 -20.80
N ASN A 546 5.87 -7.05 -21.04
CA ASN A 546 6.82 -7.62 -22.01
C ASN A 546 8.21 -7.88 -21.41
N GLY A 547 8.33 -7.87 -20.08
CA GLY A 547 9.59 -8.11 -19.38
C GLY A 547 10.55 -6.93 -19.42
N THR A 548 10.18 -5.78 -20.01
CA THR A 548 10.99 -4.57 -19.98
C THR A 548 11.30 -4.15 -18.54
N LYS A 549 10.33 -4.24 -17.63
CA LYS A 549 10.49 -3.91 -16.20
C LYS A 549 11.46 -4.85 -15.50
N LEU A 550 11.36 -6.16 -15.77
CA LEU A 550 12.31 -7.14 -15.25
C LEU A 550 13.74 -6.89 -15.75
N LEU A 551 13.91 -6.48 -17.01
CA LEU A 551 15.21 -6.14 -17.58
C LEU A 551 15.85 -4.91 -16.91
N TYR A 552 15.06 -3.92 -16.51
CA TYR A 552 15.58 -2.78 -15.75
C TYR A 552 16.11 -3.23 -14.38
N ILE A 553 15.35 -4.06 -13.67
CA ILE A 553 15.77 -4.59 -12.37
C ILE A 553 17.07 -5.39 -12.51
N PHE A 554 17.19 -6.26 -13.51
CA PHE A 554 18.43 -7.02 -13.74
C PHE A 554 19.65 -6.11 -13.99
N LYS A 555 19.48 -4.97 -14.68
CA LYS A 555 20.55 -4.00 -14.85
C LYS A 555 20.95 -3.34 -13.52
N GLU A 556 20.00 -3.05 -12.64
CA GLU A 556 20.31 -2.50 -11.31
C GLU A 556 21.00 -3.55 -10.42
N LEU A 557 20.56 -4.81 -10.47
CA LEU A 557 21.22 -5.92 -9.78
C LEU A 557 22.65 -6.16 -10.28
N GLU A 558 22.90 -6.02 -11.58
CA GLU A 558 24.25 -6.13 -12.15
C GLU A 558 25.21 -5.08 -11.55
N LYS A 559 24.74 -3.86 -11.27
CA LYS A 559 25.54 -2.82 -10.59
C LYS A 559 25.87 -3.20 -9.14
N GLN A 560 25.06 -4.03 -8.53
CA GLN A 560 25.24 -4.57 -7.17
C GLN A 560 26.02 -5.89 -7.17
N GLY A 561 26.55 -6.32 -8.32
CA GLY A 561 27.31 -7.58 -8.46
C GLY A 561 26.45 -8.84 -8.46
N ILE A 562 25.12 -8.71 -8.60
CA ILE A 562 24.18 -9.83 -8.71
C ILE A 562 23.88 -10.05 -10.19
N HIS A 563 24.42 -11.12 -10.76
CA HIS A 563 24.34 -11.38 -12.19
C HIS A 563 23.36 -12.50 -12.52
N TYR A 564 22.23 -12.14 -13.13
CA TYR A 564 21.31 -13.08 -13.77
C TYR A 564 21.56 -13.13 -15.27
N LYS A 565 21.62 -14.34 -15.84
CA LYS A 565 21.68 -14.47 -17.29
C LYS A 565 20.33 -14.09 -17.89
N VAL A 566 20.30 -12.99 -18.63
CA VAL A 566 19.09 -12.50 -19.30
C VAL A 566 18.72 -13.41 -20.49
N PRO A 567 17.55 -14.05 -20.48
CA PRO A 567 17.09 -14.90 -21.57
C PRO A 567 16.88 -14.10 -22.86
N LYS A 568 17.17 -14.71 -24.02
CA LYS A 568 16.91 -14.06 -25.33
C LYS A 568 15.42 -13.88 -25.58
N GLU A 569 14.61 -14.73 -24.97
CA GLU A 569 13.16 -14.74 -24.96
C GLU A 569 12.59 -13.45 -24.36
N LEU A 570 13.25 -12.88 -23.33
CA LEU A 570 12.86 -11.58 -22.77
C LEU A 570 12.88 -10.45 -23.81
N LYS A 571 13.74 -10.54 -24.84
CA LYS A 571 13.83 -9.53 -25.89
C LYS A 571 12.76 -9.69 -26.99
N LYS A 572 11.94 -10.74 -26.93
CA LYS A 572 10.92 -11.07 -27.95
C LYS A 572 9.47 -10.93 -27.46
N PHE A 573 9.25 -10.50 -26.21
CA PHE A 573 7.90 -10.41 -25.67
C PHE A 573 7.01 -9.46 -26.47
N GLY A 574 5.76 -9.89 -26.66
CA GLY A 574 4.71 -9.10 -27.31
C GLY A 574 4.07 -9.72 -28.55
N LYS A 575 4.24 -11.03 -28.83
CA LYS A 575 3.42 -11.73 -29.84
C LYS A 575 3.08 -13.23 -29.61
N SER A 576 3.74 -14.02 -28.75
CA SER A 576 3.57 -15.51 -28.84
C SER A 576 4.02 -16.37 -27.65
N GLN A 577 4.06 -15.89 -26.40
CA GLN A 577 4.54 -16.73 -25.29
C GLN A 577 3.51 -16.83 -24.16
N ASN A 578 2.73 -17.92 -24.20
CA ASN A 578 1.73 -18.31 -23.21
C ASN A 578 2.33 -19.31 -22.19
N HIS A 579 3.58 -19.09 -21.75
CA HIS A 579 4.23 -19.96 -20.78
C HIS A 579 5.14 -19.14 -19.84
N PRO A 580 5.26 -19.52 -18.56
CA PRO A 580 6.16 -18.86 -17.62
C PRO A 580 7.63 -19.05 -18.01
N LEU A 581 8.43 -18.02 -17.78
CA LEU A 581 9.87 -18.02 -18.02
C LEU A 581 10.61 -18.28 -16.71
N ILE A 582 11.45 -19.31 -16.66
CA ILE A 582 12.20 -19.65 -15.44
C ILE A 582 13.66 -19.24 -15.60
N ILE A 583 14.10 -18.34 -14.74
CA ILE A 583 15.41 -17.68 -14.82
C ILE A 583 16.24 -18.09 -13.61
N GLY A 584 17.52 -18.33 -13.87
CA GLY A 584 18.48 -18.56 -12.80
C GLY A 584 18.57 -20.00 -12.32
N CYS A 585 17.97 -21.01 -12.98
CA CYS A 585 18.15 -22.42 -12.59
C CYS A 585 19.62 -22.82 -12.36
N HIS A 586 20.55 -22.24 -13.12
CA HIS A 586 22.00 -22.49 -12.99
C HIS A 586 22.79 -21.27 -12.47
N ALA A 587 22.12 -20.21 -12.03
CA ALA A 587 22.76 -18.98 -11.58
C ALA A 587 23.39 -19.16 -10.19
N LYS A 588 24.61 -18.64 -10.06
CA LYS A 588 25.39 -18.59 -8.82
C LYS A 588 25.94 -17.18 -8.65
N SER A 589 26.08 -16.75 -7.40
CA SER A 589 26.79 -15.52 -7.05
C SER A 589 28.28 -15.66 -7.34
N ASN A 590 29.02 -14.55 -7.27
CA ASN A 590 30.47 -14.54 -7.47
C ASN A 590 31.21 -15.46 -6.49
N ASN A 591 30.63 -15.71 -5.31
CA ASN A 591 31.18 -16.61 -4.29
C ASN A 591 30.70 -18.06 -4.45
N GLY A 592 30.03 -18.39 -5.56
CA GLY A 592 29.54 -19.74 -5.88
C GLY A 592 28.22 -20.12 -5.20
N VAL A 593 27.61 -19.24 -4.41
CA VAL A 593 26.32 -19.48 -3.73
C VAL A 593 25.18 -19.43 -4.76
N PRO A 594 24.31 -20.45 -4.86
CA PRO A 594 23.19 -20.42 -5.79
C PRO A 594 22.27 -19.20 -5.57
N LEU A 595 21.97 -18.46 -6.64
CA LEU A 595 21.03 -17.34 -6.58
C LEU A 595 19.57 -17.85 -6.59
N PRO A 596 18.60 -17.08 -6.07
CA PRO A 596 17.17 -17.44 -6.12
C PRO A 596 16.72 -17.71 -7.57
N ILE A 597 15.88 -18.73 -7.78
CA ILE A 597 15.25 -18.99 -9.08
C ILE A 597 14.05 -18.05 -9.24
N ILE A 598 13.99 -17.34 -10.36
CA ILE A 598 12.88 -16.42 -10.66
C ILE A 598 11.94 -17.09 -11.65
N ILE A 599 10.69 -17.28 -11.28
CA ILE A 599 9.63 -17.79 -12.15
C ILE A 599 8.78 -16.60 -12.57
N TYR A 600 8.96 -16.14 -13.80
CA TYR A 600 8.35 -14.92 -14.32
C TYR A 600 7.08 -15.22 -15.12
N TYR A 601 5.97 -14.60 -14.69
CA TYR A 601 4.65 -14.68 -15.29
C TYR A 601 4.23 -13.28 -15.76
N PRO A 602 4.39 -12.98 -17.05
CA PRO A 602 3.79 -11.78 -17.61
C PRO A 602 2.28 -11.96 -17.71
N ASN A 603 1.53 -10.89 -17.43
CA ASN A 603 0.13 -10.84 -17.76
C ASN A 603 -0.06 -11.09 -19.26
N ALA A 604 -0.92 -12.03 -19.59
CA ALA A 604 -1.23 -12.46 -20.94
C ALA A 604 -2.68 -12.94 -21.01
N GLU A 605 -3.23 -12.98 -22.22
CA GLU A 605 -4.56 -13.50 -22.49
C GLU A 605 -4.52 -15.03 -22.59
N TYR A 606 -5.10 -15.70 -21.61
CA TYR A 606 -5.35 -17.14 -21.59
C TYR A 606 -6.84 -17.41 -21.82
N SER A 607 -7.68 -16.97 -20.89
CA SER A 607 -9.13 -17.12 -20.93
C SER A 607 -9.88 -15.79 -21.07
N PHE A 608 -9.22 -14.66 -20.82
CA PHE A 608 -9.82 -13.33 -20.93
C PHE A 608 -8.77 -12.27 -21.33
N PRO A 609 -9.12 -11.28 -22.19
CA PRO A 609 -8.23 -10.18 -22.55
C PRO A 609 -8.00 -9.24 -21.36
N SER A 610 -6.99 -9.56 -20.55
CA SER A 610 -6.71 -8.88 -19.28
C SER A 610 -5.93 -7.57 -19.42
N ASN A 611 -5.64 -7.11 -20.64
CA ASN A 611 -4.89 -5.88 -20.93
C ASN A 611 -5.71 -4.59 -20.81
N THR A 612 -6.49 -4.51 -19.74
CA THR A 612 -7.25 -3.31 -19.36
C THR A 612 -6.30 -2.15 -18.99
N SER A 613 -6.75 -0.89 -19.10
CA SER A 613 -5.92 0.26 -18.74
C SER A 613 -5.58 0.26 -17.24
N THR A 614 -4.43 0.81 -16.85
CA THR A 614 -4.07 0.98 -15.42
C THR A 614 -5.06 1.90 -14.69
N PHE A 615 -5.72 2.79 -15.43
CA PHE A 615 -6.71 3.75 -14.93
C PHE A 615 -8.16 3.31 -15.19
N LYS A 616 -8.38 2.07 -15.62
CA LYS A 616 -9.70 1.44 -15.55
C LYS A 616 -9.99 1.17 -14.07
N VAL A 617 -11.00 1.85 -13.53
CA VAL A 617 -11.32 1.87 -12.10
C VAL A 617 -12.72 1.34 -11.81
N MET A 618 -13.40 0.80 -12.82
CA MET A 618 -14.70 0.15 -12.70
C MET A 618 -14.67 -1.20 -13.43
N TYR A 619 -15.19 -2.24 -12.80
CA TYR A 619 -15.33 -3.58 -13.36
C TYR A 619 -16.69 -4.14 -12.94
N ASP A 620 -17.41 -4.72 -13.89
CA ASP A 620 -18.62 -5.49 -13.55
C ASP A 620 -18.27 -6.87 -13.00
N ASP A 621 -19.28 -7.61 -12.52
CA ASP A 621 -19.08 -8.93 -11.90
C ASP A 621 -18.50 -9.96 -12.88
N ASN A 622 -18.86 -9.85 -14.16
CA ASN A 622 -18.41 -10.77 -15.21
C ASN A 622 -16.97 -10.48 -15.60
N GLU A 623 -16.61 -9.21 -15.79
CA GLU A 623 -15.22 -8.79 -16.00
C GLU A 623 -14.35 -9.18 -14.80
N THR A 624 -14.82 -8.94 -13.58
CA THR A 624 -14.11 -9.32 -12.35
C THR A 624 -13.84 -10.82 -12.31
N SER A 625 -14.88 -11.64 -12.51
CA SER A 625 -14.75 -13.11 -12.49
C SER A 625 -13.83 -13.61 -13.61
N SER A 626 -13.91 -13.01 -14.80
CA SER A 626 -13.08 -13.39 -15.95
C SER A 626 -11.60 -13.00 -15.77
N MET A 627 -11.33 -11.83 -15.18
CA MET A 627 -9.98 -11.40 -14.83
C MET A 627 -9.34 -12.32 -13.79
N LEU A 628 -10.10 -12.75 -12.78
CA LEU A 628 -9.65 -13.71 -11.78
C LEU A 628 -9.35 -15.08 -12.39
N GLN A 629 -10.25 -15.56 -13.26
CA GLN A 629 -10.04 -16.83 -13.97
C GLN A 629 -8.79 -16.76 -14.85
N ASN A 630 -8.58 -15.66 -15.59
CA ASN A 630 -7.37 -15.48 -16.39
C ASN A 630 -6.09 -15.45 -15.54
N GLY A 631 -6.12 -14.79 -14.37
CA GLY A 631 -5.01 -14.82 -13.40
C GLY A 631 -4.65 -16.25 -12.94
N LYS A 632 -5.67 -17.07 -12.69
CA LYS A 632 -5.51 -18.49 -12.35
C LYS A 632 -4.93 -19.29 -13.53
N ASP A 633 -5.41 -19.04 -14.74
CA ASP A 633 -4.93 -19.75 -15.94
C ASP A 633 -3.47 -19.38 -16.29
N ILE A 634 -3.06 -18.14 -16.04
CA ILE A 634 -1.66 -17.71 -16.11
C ILE A 634 -0.79 -18.53 -15.14
N PHE A 635 -1.22 -18.71 -13.89
CA PHE A 635 -0.46 -19.51 -12.92
C PHE A 635 -0.37 -20.98 -13.34
N THR A 636 -1.51 -21.58 -13.73
CA THR A 636 -1.58 -23.01 -14.04
C THR A 636 -1.01 -23.38 -15.40
N ASP A 637 -0.56 -22.37 -16.17
CA ASP A 637 -0.10 -22.53 -17.55
C ASP A 637 -1.20 -23.18 -18.42
N ASP A 638 -2.43 -22.68 -18.31
CA ASP A 638 -3.65 -23.27 -18.91
C ASP A 638 -3.92 -24.71 -18.43
N ASN A 639 -3.88 -24.93 -17.11
CA ASN A 639 -4.02 -26.25 -16.48
C ASN A 639 -3.08 -27.34 -17.03
N ASN A 640 -1.88 -26.96 -17.48
CA ASN A 640 -0.91 -27.86 -18.10
C ASN A 640 -0.34 -28.89 -17.08
N PRO A 641 -0.65 -30.20 -17.22
CA PRO A 641 -0.23 -31.21 -16.24
C PRO A 641 1.30 -31.41 -16.20
N PHE A 642 1.99 -31.17 -17.32
CA PHE A 642 3.45 -31.21 -17.35
C PHE A 642 4.03 -30.07 -16.53
N TYR A 643 3.46 -28.87 -16.68
CA TYR A 643 3.88 -27.69 -15.93
C TYR A 643 3.67 -27.87 -14.42
N LYS A 644 2.48 -28.32 -14.01
CA LYS A 644 2.15 -28.61 -12.60
C LYS A 644 3.21 -29.47 -11.90
N ASN A 645 3.63 -30.56 -12.55
CA ASN A 645 4.67 -31.44 -12.02
C ASN A 645 6.08 -30.83 -12.13
N CYS A 646 6.36 -30.13 -13.23
CA CYS A 646 7.64 -29.44 -13.43
C CYS A 646 7.89 -28.38 -12.36
N LEU A 647 6.85 -27.68 -11.92
CA LEU A 647 6.93 -26.70 -10.85
C LEU A 647 7.48 -27.32 -9.55
N GLY A 648 7.08 -28.56 -9.20
CA GLY A 648 7.65 -29.29 -8.06
C GLY A 648 9.15 -29.53 -8.17
N CYS A 649 9.65 -29.85 -9.38
CA CYS A 649 11.10 -29.96 -9.64
C CYS A 649 11.82 -28.63 -9.47
N ILE A 650 11.22 -27.52 -9.95
CA ILE A 650 11.81 -26.17 -9.88
C ILE A 650 11.87 -25.67 -8.44
N ILE A 651 10.76 -25.80 -7.70
CA ILE A 651 10.66 -25.41 -6.29
C ILE A 651 11.68 -26.14 -5.43
N SER A 652 11.83 -27.45 -5.65
CA SER A 652 12.74 -28.29 -4.87
C SER A 652 14.21 -28.10 -5.26
N LYS A 653 14.48 -27.45 -6.40
CA LYS A 653 15.80 -27.43 -7.01
C LYS A 653 16.86 -26.88 -6.07
N ARG A 654 16.63 -25.74 -5.42
CA ARG A 654 17.65 -25.08 -4.58
C ARG A 654 17.92 -25.81 -3.27
N SER A 655 16.91 -26.39 -2.66
CA SER A 655 17.10 -27.27 -1.50
C SER A 655 18.03 -28.43 -1.85
N ILE A 656 17.81 -29.08 -3.01
CA ILE A 656 18.67 -30.17 -3.49
C ILE A 656 20.06 -29.66 -3.90
N ASP A 657 20.16 -28.54 -4.62
CA ASP A 657 21.46 -27.98 -5.04
C ASP A 657 22.35 -27.58 -3.85
N LYS A 658 21.74 -27.11 -2.74
CA LYS A 658 22.46 -26.64 -1.54
C LYS A 658 22.81 -27.78 -0.56
N HIS A 659 22.01 -28.85 -0.52
CA HIS A 659 22.10 -29.86 0.56
C HIS A 659 22.13 -31.32 0.09
N GLY A 660 21.89 -31.58 -1.19
CA GLY A 660 21.75 -32.91 -1.77
C GLY A 660 23.00 -33.40 -2.49
N ASP A 661 24.17 -33.30 -1.85
CA ASP A 661 25.42 -33.76 -2.44
C ASP A 661 25.30 -35.24 -2.90
N GLY A 662 25.56 -35.48 -4.19
CA GLY A 662 25.45 -36.81 -4.81
C GLY A 662 24.03 -37.23 -5.22
N ILE A 663 23.00 -36.41 -5.00
CA ILE A 663 21.63 -36.69 -5.45
C ILE A 663 21.46 -36.32 -6.92
N ASN A 664 21.03 -37.28 -7.72
CA ASN A 664 20.70 -37.06 -9.13
C ASN A 664 19.20 -36.78 -9.31
N TYR A 665 18.88 -35.76 -10.09
CA TYR A 665 17.50 -35.45 -10.46
C TYR A 665 16.86 -36.56 -11.31
N SER A 666 15.55 -36.76 -11.16
CA SER A 666 14.78 -37.70 -11.97
C SER A 666 14.83 -37.34 -13.46
N LYS A 667 14.59 -38.33 -14.33
CA LYS A 667 14.50 -38.10 -15.80
C LYS A 667 13.44 -37.04 -16.14
N PHE A 668 12.34 -37.00 -15.38
CA PHE A 668 11.30 -35.99 -15.52
C PHE A 668 11.83 -34.59 -15.19
N CYS A 669 12.48 -34.41 -14.03
CA CYS A 669 13.02 -33.10 -13.64
C CYS A 669 14.09 -32.60 -14.62
N ASN A 670 14.98 -33.47 -15.10
CA ASN A 670 15.95 -33.10 -16.14
C ASN A 670 15.27 -32.62 -17.44
N LYS A 671 14.17 -33.26 -17.85
CA LYS A 671 13.36 -32.81 -19.00
C LYS A 671 12.65 -31.48 -18.72
N CYS A 672 12.13 -31.29 -17.51
CA CYS A 672 11.52 -30.05 -17.04
C CYS A 672 12.52 -28.89 -17.11
N PHE A 673 13.71 -29.05 -16.52
CA PHE A 673 14.76 -28.02 -16.55
C PHE A 673 15.16 -27.66 -17.97
N LYS A 674 15.36 -28.65 -18.85
CA LYS A 674 15.68 -28.39 -20.26
C LYS A 674 14.57 -27.61 -21.00
N LYS A 675 13.30 -27.76 -20.59
CA LYS A 675 12.17 -27.10 -21.24
C LYS A 675 11.94 -25.67 -20.73
N TYR A 676 12.00 -25.46 -19.42
CA TYR A 676 11.57 -24.19 -18.80
C TYR A 676 12.72 -23.31 -18.30
N CYS A 677 13.88 -23.89 -17.95
CA CYS A 677 15.01 -23.08 -17.50
C CYS A 677 15.62 -22.35 -18.70
N ALA A 678 15.57 -21.03 -18.64
CA ALA A 678 16.18 -20.18 -19.62
C ALA A 678 17.71 -20.36 -19.59
N SER A 679 18.28 -20.59 -20.77
CA SER A 679 19.66 -21.04 -20.95
C SER A 679 20.67 -19.93 -21.00
#